data_AF-A0A1I0DRM8-F1
#
_entry.id   AF-A0A1I0DRM8-F1
#
_cell.length_a   1.000
_cell.length_b   1.000
_cell.length_c   1.000
_cell.angle_alpha   90.00
_cell.angle_beta   90.00
_cell.angle_gamma   90.00
#
_symmetry.space_group_name_H-M   'P 1'
#
loop_
_entity.id
_entity.type
_entity.pdbx_description
1 polymer ?
#
loop_
_entity_poly.entity_id
_entity_poly.type
_entity_poly.pdbx_seq_one_letter_code
_entity_poly.pdbx_strand_id
1 'polypeptide(L)'
;MKKPNLKGICAMLLGAAAVFTPAAQCARNPFGIVAYAEERSGTVNATSLNVRKGPGTSYSAVTRLNKGARVAVLEETRGTDGNQWYKIRYGSTVGYVSSSYIRIGSTAAVSDAGFDSELSSGGFPESYRPMLQELHASYPNWTFRAYKTGLSWNTVINEESKVGRNLVARDNISSWKSTEDGAYDWNNGTWTGFDGSTWVAASREIIEYYMDPRNFLNDSYIFQFMDQSYNESLQSEEGLTQMVKGTFLAGTVSSSGSSSGSSVPGSSSGAATGPAAGPGQSGSGFTDSTVQTSSVTSSGAPGAADAESGSQPGGTSGETYVSIIMDAARESGVNPYIIASMILQEQGAQGQGRSISGTVTGYGGYYNFFNIEAYTSGSMSAVERGLWWASQSGSYGRPWNSVRASIVGGAKWYGENYVKRGQVNLYLKKYNVTSDGTYKHQYMTNVLGAAAEGLSLAKISALKESAAVFTIPVYSDMPSEPRLKPTGDGSPNNKLRGFGIEGFGITPSFARDTQEYEVSVNSSAASLKVCAAAIDSSAAIAGAGEIPISDGRSSVSVQVTAENGAVRTYTIKINRSADGPEYNSAIQPDMNAAASVSSSSKSSSSEGSATGPGMSSASWTTKTSSSSESSSSKTTSTVSTGGSGTAAAGSSSGPGTGSSTTIRPIGETAASGSPTGTNSVTKGPGEGETKEITGYHAWQVEGPGLGKRN
;
A
#
# COMPACT_ATOMS: atom_id res chain seq x y z
N MET A 1 -59.55 17.70 -27.37
CA MET A 1 -60.62 16.84 -27.93
C MET A 1 -60.15 15.39 -27.97
N LYS A 2 -61.07 14.40 -27.94
CA LYS A 2 -60.74 12.97 -27.92
C LYS A 2 -60.53 12.40 -29.33
N LYS A 3 -59.60 11.44 -29.46
CA LYS A 3 -59.58 10.17 -30.26
C LYS A 3 -60.71 9.95 -31.30
N PRO A 4 -60.46 9.26 -32.44
CA PRO A 4 -60.37 7.77 -32.43
C PRO A 4 -59.49 7.12 -33.55
N ASN A 5 -58.99 5.87 -33.38
CA ASN A 5 -59.41 4.57 -34.00
C ASN A 5 -59.24 4.44 -35.54
N LEU A 6 -59.04 3.26 -36.18
CA LEU A 6 -58.69 1.85 -35.81
C LEU A 6 -58.69 1.02 -37.14
N LYS A 7 -58.06 -0.18 -37.18
CA LYS A 7 -58.13 -1.21 -38.27
C LYS A 7 -57.35 -0.85 -39.56
N GLY A 8 -56.85 -1.77 -40.40
CA GLY A 8 -56.71 -3.23 -40.28
C GLY A 8 -56.85 -4.00 -41.61
N ILE A 9 -55.95 -4.96 -41.87
CA ILE A 9 -56.06 -6.15 -42.76
C ILE A 9 -55.60 -6.07 -44.26
N CYS A 10 -54.69 -7.02 -44.55
CA CYS A 10 -54.13 -7.66 -45.77
C CYS A 10 -54.72 -7.52 -47.19
N ALA A 11 -53.81 -7.48 -48.19
CA ALA A 11 -53.69 -8.39 -49.37
C ALA A 11 -52.32 -8.13 -50.06
N MET A 12 -51.33 -9.03 -50.10
CA MET A 12 -51.09 -10.14 -51.04
C MET A 12 -51.06 -9.81 -52.54
N LEU A 13 -49.85 -9.87 -53.15
CA LEU A 13 -49.45 -10.61 -54.38
C LEU A 13 -48.13 -10.01 -54.93
N LEU A 14 -46.97 -10.64 -54.74
CA LEU A 14 -46.32 -11.66 -55.60
C LEU A 14 -45.57 -11.10 -56.84
N GLY A 15 -44.23 -11.05 -56.75
CA GLY A 15 -43.27 -10.73 -57.82
C GLY A 15 -41.85 -11.10 -57.37
N ALA A 16 -41.07 -11.78 -58.21
CA ALA A 16 -39.94 -12.61 -57.75
C ALA A 16 -38.55 -11.93 -57.70
N ALA A 17 -37.79 -12.34 -56.69
CA ALA A 17 -36.32 -12.46 -56.60
C ALA A 17 -35.38 -11.57 -57.46
N ALA A 18 -34.64 -10.71 -56.78
CA ALA A 18 -33.22 -10.44 -57.06
C ALA A 18 -32.46 -10.30 -55.74
N VAL A 19 -31.30 -10.95 -55.62
CA VAL A 19 -30.48 -10.95 -54.39
C VAL A 19 -29.65 -9.66 -54.33
N PHE A 20 -29.84 -8.86 -53.27
CA PHE A 20 -28.92 -7.78 -52.91
C PHE A 20 -28.36 -8.04 -51.50
N THR A 21 -27.11 -8.44 -51.43
CA THR A 21 -26.30 -8.37 -50.21
C THR A 21 -25.77 -6.94 -50.05
N PRO A 22 -26.01 -6.25 -48.93
CA PRO A 22 -25.27 -5.04 -48.63
C PRO A 22 -23.86 -5.42 -48.16
N ALA A 23 -22.88 -5.30 -49.06
CA ALA A 23 -21.48 -5.31 -48.66
C ALA A 23 -21.23 -4.10 -47.75
N ALA A 24 -20.92 -4.34 -46.47
CA ALA A 24 -20.55 -3.29 -45.55
C ALA A 24 -19.21 -2.67 -46.00
N GLN A 25 -19.29 -1.49 -46.63
CA GLN A 25 -18.10 -0.73 -46.99
C GLN A 25 -17.42 -0.20 -45.73
N CYS A 26 -16.21 -0.68 -45.46
CA CYS A 26 -15.38 -0.19 -44.36
C CYS A 26 -15.00 1.28 -44.59
N ALA A 27 -15.69 2.20 -43.91
CA ALA A 27 -15.24 3.58 -43.76
C ALA A 27 -13.94 3.59 -42.94
N ARG A 28 -12.81 3.60 -43.64
CA ARG A 28 -11.46 3.58 -43.05
C ARG A 28 -11.09 4.99 -42.60
N ASN A 29 -11.41 5.33 -41.35
CA ASN A 29 -11.04 6.63 -40.76
C ASN A 29 -9.51 6.68 -40.57
N PRO A 30 -8.76 7.62 -41.19
CA PRO A 30 -7.30 7.57 -41.22
C PRO A 30 -6.61 8.10 -39.95
N PHE A 31 -7.36 8.67 -39.00
CA PHE A 31 -6.82 9.10 -37.71
C PHE A 31 -7.14 8.07 -36.63
N GLY A 32 -6.10 7.34 -36.21
CA GLY A 32 -6.13 6.32 -35.16
C GLY A 32 -6.28 6.90 -33.75
N ILE A 33 -7.27 7.77 -33.52
CA ILE A 33 -7.72 8.09 -32.18
C ILE A 33 -8.48 6.86 -31.68
N VAL A 34 -7.82 6.01 -30.90
CA VAL A 34 -8.48 4.94 -30.17
C VAL A 34 -9.38 5.60 -29.14
N ALA A 35 -10.68 5.68 -29.45
CA ALA A 35 -11.69 5.94 -28.44
C ALA A 35 -11.65 4.75 -27.47
N TYR A 36 -10.94 4.94 -26.35
CA TYR A 36 -11.06 4.03 -25.22
C TYR A 36 -12.52 4.07 -24.78
N ALA A 37 -13.23 2.95 -24.94
CA ALA A 37 -14.48 2.74 -24.23
C ALA A 37 -14.18 2.89 -22.73
N GLU A 38 -15.02 3.64 -22.01
CA GLU A 38 -14.81 3.85 -20.57
C GLU A 38 -14.76 2.50 -19.85
N GLU A 39 -13.60 2.19 -19.27
CA GLU A 39 -13.41 0.97 -18.47
C GLU A 39 -14.19 1.10 -17.16
N ARG A 40 -15.34 0.43 -17.06
CA ARG A 40 -16.15 0.45 -15.82
C ARG A 40 -15.52 -0.45 -14.77
N SER A 41 -15.30 0.06 -13.55
CA SER A 41 -14.81 -0.80 -12.45
C SER A 41 -15.89 -1.81 -12.02
N GLY A 42 -15.47 -3.06 -11.82
CA GLY A 42 -16.31 -4.14 -11.30
C GLY A 42 -15.63 -4.90 -10.16
N THR A 43 -16.41 -5.43 -9.23
CA THR A 43 -15.94 -6.21 -8.07
C THR A 43 -16.43 -7.64 -8.15
N VAL A 44 -15.54 -8.61 -7.96
CA VAL A 44 -15.86 -10.04 -7.95
C VAL A 44 -16.67 -10.40 -6.70
N ASN A 45 -17.86 -10.97 -6.87
CA ASN A 45 -18.74 -11.39 -5.77
C ASN A 45 -18.71 -12.91 -5.48
N ALA A 46 -18.07 -13.72 -6.33
CA ALA A 46 -17.88 -15.14 -6.05
C ALA A 46 -16.62 -15.38 -5.21
N THR A 47 -16.66 -16.37 -4.30
CA THR A 47 -15.50 -16.76 -3.48
C THR A 47 -14.25 -17.01 -4.33
N SER A 48 -14.41 -17.65 -5.50
CA SER A 48 -13.31 -17.86 -6.44
C SER A 48 -13.81 -18.12 -7.89
N LEU A 49 -13.68 -17.11 -8.75
CA LEU A 49 -14.24 -16.96 -10.10
C LEU A 49 -13.21 -17.26 -11.20
N ASN A 50 -13.53 -18.16 -12.15
CA ASN A 50 -12.66 -18.44 -13.30
C ASN A 50 -12.81 -17.35 -14.38
N VAL A 51 -11.69 -16.76 -14.79
CA VAL A 51 -11.57 -15.94 -16.00
C VAL A 51 -11.25 -16.87 -17.18
N ARG A 52 -11.90 -16.70 -18.33
CA ARG A 52 -11.83 -17.64 -19.47
C ARG A 52 -11.36 -16.99 -20.76
N LYS A 53 -10.86 -17.80 -21.72
CA LYS A 53 -10.42 -17.31 -23.04
C LYS A 53 -11.55 -16.75 -23.93
N GLY A 54 -12.80 -17.13 -23.68
CA GLY A 54 -13.97 -16.71 -24.44
C GLY A 54 -15.24 -16.68 -23.57
N PRO A 55 -16.31 -16.03 -24.02
CA PRO A 55 -17.56 -15.89 -23.27
C PRO A 55 -18.37 -17.20 -23.33
N GLY A 56 -18.14 -18.07 -22.35
CA GLY A 56 -18.82 -19.35 -22.21
C GLY A 56 -18.09 -20.31 -21.28
N THR A 57 -18.82 -21.23 -20.64
CA THR A 57 -18.24 -22.22 -19.72
C THR A 57 -17.40 -23.31 -20.40
N SER A 58 -17.53 -23.45 -21.72
CA SER A 58 -16.74 -24.34 -22.59
C SER A 58 -15.31 -23.85 -22.84
N TYR A 59 -15.04 -22.54 -22.73
CA TYR A 59 -13.71 -21.99 -22.93
C TYR A 59 -12.80 -22.27 -21.72
N SER A 60 -11.53 -22.59 -21.98
CA SER A 60 -10.55 -22.83 -20.92
C SER A 60 -10.34 -21.60 -20.03
N ALA A 61 -10.12 -21.85 -18.74
CA ALA A 61 -9.76 -20.80 -17.78
C ALA A 61 -8.31 -20.33 -18.01
N VAL A 62 -8.07 -19.03 -17.86
CA VAL A 62 -6.74 -18.40 -17.91
C VAL A 62 -6.22 -18.01 -16.54
N THR A 63 -7.11 -17.65 -15.61
CA THR A 63 -6.78 -17.38 -14.20
C THR A 63 -8.03 -17.47 -13.33
N ARG A 64 -7.88 -17.25 -12.02
CA ARG A 64 -8.96 -17.25 -11.05
C ARG A 64 -8.89 -16.03 -10.13
N LEU A 65 -10.03 -15.40 -9.85
CA LEU A 65 -10.16 -14.20 -9.03
C LEU A 65 -10.93 -14.50 -7.75
N ASN A 66 -10.48 -13.98 -6.62
CA ASN A 66 -11.15 -14.16 -5.33
C ASN A 66 -12.23 -13.08 -5.08
N LYS A 67 -13.16 -13.32 -4.14
CA LYS A 67 -14.16 -12.32 -3.73
C LYS A 67 -13.48 -11.00 -3.35
N GLY A 68 -14.06 -9.89 -3.77
CA GLY A 68 -13.53 -8.54 -3.55
C GLY A 68 -12.45 -8.10 -4.54
N ALA A 69 -11.94 -8.97 -5.41
CA ALA A 69 -11.01 -8.56 -6.47
C ALA A 69 -11.68 -7.56 -7.43
N ARG A 70 -10.98 -6.47 -7.73
CA ARG A 70 -11.45 -5.42 -8.65
C ARG A 70 -10.88 -5.60 -10.05
N VAL A 71 -11.73 -5.42 -11.05
CA VAL A 71 -11.45 -5.61 -12.47
C VAL A 71 -11.91 -4.38 -13.26
N ALA A 72 -11.24 -4.05 -14.36
CA ALA A 72 -11.84 -3.20 -15.38
C ALA A 72 -12.77 -4.06 -16.26
N VAL A 73 -13.99 -3.61 -16.51
CA VAL A 73 -14.90 -4.18 -17.50
C VAL A 73 -14.69 -3.44 -18.80
N LEU A 74 -14.16 -4.14 -19.80
CA LEU A 74 -13.81 -3.60 -21.12
C LEU A 74 -14.98 -3.66 -22.11
N GLU A 75 -15.78 -4.72 -22.03
CA GLU A 75 -16.79 -5.07 -23.04
C GLU A 75 -17.88 -5.93 -22.39
N GLU A 76 -19.12 -5.76 -22.83
CA GLU A 76 -20.22 -6.68 -22.52
C GLU A 76 -20.55 -7.50 -23.76
N THR A 77 -20.66 -8.82 -23.62
CA THR A 77 -20.94 -9.71 -24.76
C THR A 77 -21.80 -10.90 -24.35
N ARG A 78 -22.56 -11.46 -25.29
CA ARG A 78 -23.41 -12.63 -25.05
C ARG A 78 -22.61 -13.90 -25.36
N GLY A 79 -22.57 -14.83 -24.42
CA GLY A 79 -21.81 -16.05 -24.56
C GLY A 79 -22.45 -17.08 -25.47
N THR A 80 -21.68 -18.11 -25.84
CA THR A 80 -22.18 -19.27 -26.60
C THR A 80 -23.22 -20.09 -25.82
N ASP A 81 -23.33 -19.86 -24.52
CA ASP A 81 -24.33 -20.39 -23.60
C ASP A 81 -25.59 -19.49 -23.49
N GLY A 82 -25.67 -18.41 -24.25
CA GLY A 82 -26.78 -17.44 -24.25
C GLY A 82 -26.77 -16.44 -23.08
N ASN A 83 -25.88 -16.63 -22.10
CA ASN A 83 -25.75 -15.81 -20.91
C ASN A 83 -25.00 -14.50 -21.20
N GLN A 84 -25.10 -13.54 -20.28
CA GLN A 84 -24.31 -12.30 -20.33
C GLN A 84 -22.92 -12.53 -19.74
N TRP A 85 -21.89 -12.10 -20.46
CA TRP A 85 -20.50 -12.16 -20.06
C TRP A 85 -19.88 -10.76 -20.12
N TYR A 86 -18.89 -10.53 -19.27
CA TYR A 86 -18.02 -9.36 -19.32
C TYR A 86 -16.63 -9.79 -19.75
N LYS A 87 -16.09 -9.09 -20.74
CA LYS A 87 -14.66 -9.06 -21.00
C LYS A 87 -14.05 -8.14 -19.96
N ILE A 88 -13.18 -8.69 -19.15
CA ILE A 88 -12.52 -7.98 -18.07
C ILE A 88 -11.03 -7.89 -18.32
N ARG A 89 -10.42 -6.88 -17.70
CA ARG A 89 -8.99 -6.74 -17.50
C ARG A 89 -8.71 -6.84 -16.01
N TYR A 90 -8.03 -7.90 -15.62
CA TYR A 90 -7.41 -8.01 -14.30
C TYR A 90 -5.89 -7.92 -14.51
N GLY A 91 -5.39 -6.68 -14.46
CA GLY A 91 -4.02 -6.30 -14.79
C GLY A 91 -3.64 -6.61 -16.24
N SER A 92 -2.70 -7.53 -16.47
CA SER A 92 -2.30 -7.98 -17.82
C SER A 92 -3.24 -9.04 -18.40
N THR A 93 -4.02 -9.73 -17.57
CA THR A 93 -4.95 -10.76 -18.05
C THR A 93 -6.24 -10.13 -18.57
N VAL A 94 -6.44 -10.23 -19.88
CA VAL A 94 -7.74 -9.98 -20.52
C VAL A 94 -8.44 -11.31 -20.78
N GLY A 95 -9.70 -11.40 -20.36
CA GLY A 95 -10.51 -12.60 -20.55
C GLY A 95 -11.96 -12.38 -20.14
N TYR A 96 -12.77 -13.42 -20.19
CA TYR A 96 -14.21 -13.33 -19.98
C TYR A 96 -14.65 -13.99 -18.67
N VAL A 97 -15.56 -13.33 -17.97
CA VAL A 97 -16.25 -13.82 -16.78
C VAL A 97 -17.75 -13.68 -16.95
N SER A 98 -18.54 -14.55 -16.33
CA SER A 98 -20.00 -14.38 -16.33
C SER A 98 -20.35 -13.12 -15.55
N SER A 99 -21.24 -12.29 -16.12
CA SER A 99 -21.64 -11.01 -15.50
C SER A 99 -22.24 -11.21 -14.11
N SER A 100 -22.92 -12.33 -13.87
CA SER A 100 -23.55 -12.72 -12.59
C SER A 100 -22.58 -12.77 -11.40
N TYR A 101 -21.27 -12.79 -11.65
CA TYR A 101 -20.24 -12.80 -10.61
C TYR A 101 -19.44 -11.49 -10.48
N ILE A 102 -19.75 -10.47 -11.31
CA ILE A 102 -19.13 -9.15 -11.27
C ILE A 102 -20.20 -8.10 -10.93
N ARG A 103 -20.03 -7.45 -9.79
CA ARG A 103 -20.80 -6.26 -9.42
C ARG A 103 -20.15 -5.05 -10.05
N ILE A 104 -20.76 -4.51 -11.11
CA ILE A 104 -20.43 -3.19 -11.64
C ILE A 104 -21.16 -2.15 -10.79
N GLY A 105 -20.53 -1.01 -10.50
CA GLY A 105 -21.18 0.11 -9.84
C GLY A 105 -22.27 0.73 -10.74
N SER A 106 -23.50 0.24 -10.65
CA SER A 106 -24.67 0.84 -11.28
C SER A 106 -25.91 0.63 -10.40
N THR A 107 -26.68 1.69 -10.25
CA THR A 107 -27.83 1.87 -9.36
C THR A 107 -29.00 0.93 -9.65
N ALA A 108 -29.11 -0.18 -8.92
CA ALA A 108 -30.36 -0.93 -8.74
C ALA A 108 -30.30 -1.83 -7.49
N ALA A 109 -31.23 -1.61 -6.55
CA ALA A 109 -31.40 -2.35 -5.28
C ALA A 109 -30.12 -2.41 -4.39
N VAL A 110 -29.91 -1.55 -3.40
CA VAL A 110 -30.90 -0.95 -2.46
C VAL A 110 -30.54 0.51 -2.19
N SER A 111 -31.30 1.45 -2.77
CA SER A 111 -31.18 2.88 -2.45
C SER A 111 -32.15 3.26 -1.34
N ASP A 112 -31.67 3.35 -0.11
CA ASP A 112 -32.37 4.10 0.93
C ASP A 112 -32.07 5.60 0.71
N ALA A 113 -33.09 6.36 0.32
CA ALA A 113 -32.95 7.79 0.01
C ALA A 113 -32.61 8.64 1.25
N GLY A 114 -32.95 8.18 2.46
CA GLY A 114 -32.51 8.76 3.72
C GLY A 114 -31.01 8.55 3.92
N PHE A 115 -30.54 7.31 3.75
CA PHE A 115 -29.11 6.99 3.84
C PHE A 115 -28.26 7.69 2.77
N ASP A 116 -28.75 7.84 1.53
CA ASP A 116 -28.06 8.62 0.49
C ASP A 116 -27.95 10.11 0.86
N SER A 117 -28.96 10.65 1.54
CA SER A 117 -28.94 12.01 2.08
C SER A 117 -27.95 12.14 3.25
N GLU A 118 -27.84 11.11 4.10
CA GLU A 118 -26.84 11.01 5.18
C GLU A 118 -25.42 10.95 4.60
N LEU A 119 -25.13 10.06 3.64
CA LEU A 119 -23.82 9.98 2.99
C LEU A 119 -23.42 11.30 2.32
N SER A 120 -24.38 11.95 1.65
CA SER A 120 -24.15 13.24 0.96
C SER A 120 -23.84 14.37 1.93
N SER A 121 -24.64 14.51 3.01
CA SER A 121 -24.44 15.54 4.04
C SER A 121 -23.22 15.28 4.92
N GLY A 122 -22.92 14.01 5.20
CA GLY A 122 -21.68 13.54 5.82
C GLY A 122 -20.44 13.82 4.97
N GLY A 123 -20.60 14.09 3.67
CA GLY A 123 -19.53 14.55 2.78
C GLY A 123 -18.85 13.46 1.96
N PHE A 124 -19.49 12.33 1.73
CA PHE A 124 -19.01 11.31 0.79
C PHE A 124 -19.25 11.71 -0.67
N PRO A 125 -18.24 11.63 -1.55
CA PRO A 125 -18.42 11.74 -2.99
C PRO A 125 -19.33 10.64 -3.55
N GLU A 126 -19.98 10.90 -4.69
CA GLU A 126 -20.87 9.94 -5.34
C GLU A 126 -20.19 8.59 -5.64
N SER A 127 -18.90 8.61 -6.01
CA SER A 127 -18.10 7.41 -6.28
C SER A 127 -17.89 6.48 -5.08
N TYR A 128 -18.31 6.86 -3.87
CA TYR A 128 -18.31 6.00 -2.68
C TYR A 128 -19.66 5.31 -2.43
N ARG A 129 -20.77 5.92 -2.88
CA ARG A 129 -22.13 5.55 -2.43
C ARG A 129 -22.53 4.10 -2.74
N PRO A 130 -22.30 3.54 -3.95
CA PRO A 130 -22.80 2.19 -4.28
C PRO A 130 -22.26 1.09 -3.34
N MET A 131 -21.03 1.25 -2.84
CA MET A 131 -20.41 0.28 -1.94
C MET A 131 -20.89 0.46 -0.50
N LEU A 132 -21.06 1.71 -0.05
CA LEU A 132 -21.59 2.02 1.28
C LEU A 132 -23.06 1.62 1.42
N GLN A 133 -23.87 1.78 0.37
CA GLN A 133 -25.24 1.26 0.29
C GLN A 133 -25.28 -0.27 0.46
N GLU A 134 -24.40 -1.00 -0.23
CA GLU A 134 -24.34 -2.48 -0.13
C GLU A 134 -23.98 -2.93 1.30
N LEU A 135 -23.05 -2.21 1.94
CA LEU A 135 -22.63 -2.47 3.30
C LEU A 135 -23.73 -2.13 4.31
N HIS A 136 -24.40 -1.00 4.15
CA HIS A 136 -25.55 -0.61 4.99
C HIS A 136 -26.70 -1.62 4.88
N ALA A 137 -27.05 -2.05 3.67
CA ALA A 137 -28.09 -3.05 3.44
C ALA A 137 -27.73 -4.43 4.03
N SER A 138 -26.45 -4.76 4.12
CA SER A 138 -25.96 -6.02 4.72
C SER A 138 -25.77 -5.92 6.25
N TYR A 139 -25.47 -4.72 6.75
CA TYR A 139 -25.09 -4.44 8.13
C TYR A 139 -25.71 -3.09 8.59
N PRO A 140 -27.03 -3.05 8.87
CA PRO A 140 -27.73 -1.79 9.17
C PRO A 140 -27.27 -1.12 10.47
N ASN A 141 -26.58 -1.85 11.36
CA ASN A 141 -26.00 -1.34 12.60
C ASN A 141 -24.63 -0.66 12.40
N TRP A 142 -24.14 -0.54 11.15
CA TRP A 142 -22.87 0.10 10.83
C TRP A 142 -23.09 1.56 10.41
N THR A 143 -22.26 2.46 10.95
CA THR A 143 -22.25 3.90 10.64
C THR A 143 -21.00 4.25 9.85
N PHE A 144 -21.13 5.03 8.78
CA PHE A 144 -20.01 5.44 7.93
C PHE A 144 -19.79 6.94 8.05
N ARG A 145 -18.54 7.37 8.31
CA ARG A 145 -18.17 8.78 8.49
C ARG A 145 -17.07 9.15 7.50
N ALA A 146 -17.28 10.20 6.72
CA ALA A 146 -16.24 10.70 5.83
C ALA A 146 -15.21 11.50 6.61
N TYR A 147 -13.94 11.08 6.55
CA TYR A 147 -12.81 11.83 7.05
C TYR A 147 -12.20 12.66 5.91
N LYS A 148 -12.60 13.93 5.82
CA LYS A 148 -12.06 14.88 4.83
C LYS A 148 -10.60 15.19 5.22
N THR A 149 -9.65 14.65 4.46
CA THR A 149 -8.21 14.77 4.78
C THR A 149 -7.67 16.18 4.54
N GLY A 150 -8.34 16.98 3.71
CA GLY A 150 -7.84 18.27 3.24
C GLY A 150 -6.70 18.17 2.22
N LEU A 151 -6.37 16.97 1.75
CA LEU A 151 -5.25 16.69 0.85
C LEU A 151 -5.75 16.32 -0.55
N SER A 152 -5.07 16.83 -1.57
CA SER A 152 -5.26 16.42 -2.96
C SER A 152 -4.64 15.05 -3.22
N TRP A 153 -5.36 14.20 -3.94
CA TRP A 153 -4.96 12.84 -4.30
C TRP A 153 -3.54 12.79 -4.91
N ASN A 154 -3.28 13.66 -5.89
CA ASN A 154 -1.96 13.68 -6.55
C ASN A 154 -0.84 14.10 -5.58
N THR A 155 -1.12 15.02 -4.65
CA THR A 155 -0.15 15.45 -3.63
C THR A 155 0.17 14.33 -2.65
N VAL A 156 -0.85 13.64 -2.10
CA VAL A 156 -0.61 12.52 -1.17
C VAL A 156 0.10 11.37 -1.86
N ILE A 157 -0.27 10.99 -3.09
CA ILE A 157 0.43 9.92 -3.81
C ILE A 157 1.88 10.31 -4.13
N ASN A 158 2.17 11.57 -4.47
CA ASN A 158 3.55 12.03 -4.66
C ASN A 158 4.39 11.96 -3.38
N GLU A 159 3.80 12.30 -2.23
CA GLU A 159 4.47 12.19 -0.92
C GLU A 159 4.67 10.73 -0.49
N GLU A 160 3.65 9.88 -0.70
CA GLU A 160 3.67 8.48 -0.30
C GLU A 160 4.53 7.60 -1.22
N SER A 161 4.70 7.99 -2.49
CA SER A 161 5.57 7.31 -3.47
C SER A 161 7.05 7.68 -3.36
N LYS A 162 7.46 8.47 -2.37
CA LYS A 162 8.88 8.74 -2.10
C LYS A 162 9.61 7.42 -1.81
N VAL A 163 10.69 7.19 -2.54
CA VAL A 163 11.49 5.96 -2.48
C VAL A 163 11.88 5.63 -1.03
N GLY A 164 11.59 4.41 -0.61
CA GLY A 164 11.85 3.91 0.75
C GLY A 164 10.74 4.15 1.77
N ARG A 165 9.75 5.02 1.52
CA ARG A 165 8.66 5.30 2.48
C ARG A 165 7.66 4.14 2.57
N ASN A 166 7.10 3.73 1.43
CA ASN A 166 6.24 2.57 1.32
C ASN A 166 7.02 1.42 0.71
N LEU A 167 6.92 0.24 1.32
CA LEU A 167 7.67 -0.95 0.93
C LEU A 167 6.74 -2.12 0.58
N VAL A 168 7.26 -3.03 -0.24
CA VAL A 168 6.71 -4.37 -0.54
C VAL A 168 7.80 -5.42 -0.37
N ALA A 169 7.42 -6.67 -0.10
CA ALA A 169 8.39 -7.76 -0.06
C ALA A 169 8.94 -8.06 -1.47
N ARG A 170 10.22 -8.41 -1.56
CA ARG A 170 10.99 -8.57 -2.81
C ARG A 170 10.41 -9.63 -3.77
N ASP A 171 9.79 -10.65 -3.20
CA ASP A 171 9.14 -11.79 -3.87
C ASP A 171 7.78 -11.44 -4.47
N ASN A 172 7.20 -10.27 -4.18
CA ASN A 172 6.06 -9.76 -4.94
C ASN A 172 6.45 -9.51 -6.40
N ILE A 173 5.44 -9.55 -7.25
CA ILE A 173 5.53 -9.31 -8.70
C ILE A 173 6.19 -7.96 -9.03
N SER A 174 6.85 -7.85 -10.17
CA SER A 174 7.64 -6.67 -10.53
C SER A 174 6.85 -5.35 -10.58
N SER A 175 5.58 -5.37 -11.00
CA SER A 175 4.74 -4.17 -11.05
C SER A 175 4.36 -3.56 -9.68
N TRP A 176 4.64 -4.25 -8.57
CA TRP A 176 4.47 -3.69 -7.22
C TRP A 176 5.75 -3.01 -6.71
N LYS A 177 6.87 -3.18 -7.40
CA LYS A 177 8.20 -2.72 -6.97
C LYS A 177 8.59 -1.49 -7.79
N SER A 178 9.01 -0.42 -7.12
CA SER A 178 9.37 0.83 -7.77
C SER A 178 10.57 0.67 -8.70
N THR A 179 10.58 1.39 -9.81
CA THR A 179 11.74 1.52 -10.72
C THR A 179 12.28 2.96 -10.80
N GLU A 180 11.84 3.81 -9.86
CA GLU A 180 12.38 5.15 -9.63
C GLU A 180 13.87 5.12 -9.28
N ASP A 181 14.52 6.28 -9.37
CA ASP A 181 15.95 6.41 -9.06
C ASP A 181 16.24 5.99 -7.60
N GLY A 182 17.34 5.26 -7.41
CA GLY A 182 17.69 4.60 -6.15
C GLY A 182 16.87 3.35 -5.79
N ALA A 183 15.72 3.07 -6.42
CA ALA A 183 14.92 1.87 -6.15
C ALA A 183 15.30 0.65 -7.02
N TYR A 184 15.77 0.87 -8.25
CA TYR A 184 16.08 -0.19 -9.22
C TYR A 184 17.33 0.12 -10.05
N ASP A 185 18.27 -0.82 -10.09
CA ASP A 185 19.47 -0.74 -10.93
C ASP A 185 19.21 -1.32 -12.33
N TRP A 186 19.08 -0.42 -13.29
CA TRP A 186 18.83 -0.72 -14.69
C TRP A 186 19.99 -1.41 -15.43
N ASN A 187 21.16 -1.58 -14.80
CA ASN A 187 22.32 -2.24 -15.40
C ASN A 187 22.34 -3.76 -15.12
N ASN A 188 21.93 -4.17 -13.93
CA ASN A 188 21.91 -5.58 -13.49
C ASN A 188 20.48 -6.12 -13.23
N GLY A 189 19.46 -5.27 -13.31
CA GLY A 189 18.06 -5.65 -13.19
C GLY A 189 17.60 -5.90 -11.76
N THR A 190 18.29 -5.37 -10.74
CA THR A 190 18.01 -5.65 -9.32
C THR A 190 17.35 -4.48 -8.59
N TRP A 191 16.49 -4.80 -7.60
CA TRP A 191 15.89 -3.81 -6.71
C TRP A 191 16.69 -3.60 -5.42
N THR A 192 16.87 -2.34 -5.03
CA THR A 192 17.50 -1.93 -3.77
C THR A 192 16.69 -2.41 -2.57
N GLY A 193 17.35 -3.02 -1.58
CA GLY A 193 16.75 -3.36 -0.29
C GLY A 193 16.71 -2.17 0.65
N PHE A 194 15.58 -1.93 1.31
CA PHE A 194 15.38 -0.82 2.26
C PHE A 194 15.20 -1.30 3.70
N ASP A 195 14.45 -2.38 3.89
CA ASP A 195 14.32 -3.04 5.19
C ASP A 195 14.95 -4.45 5.09
N GLY A 196 16.26 -4.48 5.32
CA GLY A 196 17.10 -5.64 5.01
C GLY A 196 17.10 -5.96 3.51
N SER A 197 17.43 -7.20 3.17
CA SER A 197 17.41 -7.66 1.77
C SER A 197 16.01 -8.00 1.26
N THR A 198 15.04 -8.26 2.14
CA THR A 198 13.72 -8.83 1.77
C THR A 198 12.66 -7.80 1.41
N TRP A 199 12.87 -6.51 1.71
CA TRP A 199 11.91 -5.43 1.44
C TRP A 199 12.47 -4.39 0.49
N VAL A 200 11.67 -3.97 -0.47
CA VAL A 200 12.04 -3.01 -1.54
C VAL A 200 10.97 -1.93 -1.66
N ALA A 201 11.32 -0.78 -2.26
CA ALA A 201 10.38 0.32 -2.44
C ALA A 201 9.15 -0.09 -3.28
N ALA A 202 7.96 0.31 -2.83
CA ALA A 202 6.69 0.08 -3.52
C ALA A 202 6.51 1.01 -4.73
N SER A 203 5.94 0.50 -5.83
CA SER A 203 5.59 1.30 -7.01
C SER A 203 4.46 2.30 -6.72
N ARG A 204 4.39 3.37 -7.52
CA ARG A 204 3.31 4.35 -7.43
C ARG A 204 1.93 3.68 -7.56
N GLU A 205 1.80 2.75 -8.49
CA GLU A 205 0.54 2.08 -8.84
C GLU A 205 0.01 1.20 -7.70
N ILE A 206 0.89 0.53 -6.95
CA ILE A 206 0.45 -0.30 -5.81
C ILE A 206 0.09 0.57 -4.60
N ILE A 207 0.77 1.72 -4.42
CA ILE A 207 0.41 2.74 -3.41
C ILE A 207 -0.95 3.33 -3.76
N GLU A 208 -1.16 3.77 -5.00
CA GLU A 208 -2.45 4.24 -5.51
C GLU A 208 -3.58 3.23 -5.26
N TYR A 209 -3.34 1.93 -5.49
CA TYR A 209 -4.32 0.88 -5.18
C TYR A 209 -4.64 0.77 -3.69
N TYR A 210 -3.64 0.73 -2.81
CA TYR A 210 -3.85 0.54 -1.37
C TYR A 210 -4.25 1.82 -0.62
N MET A 211 -4.06 2.99 -1.22
CA MET A 211 -4.54 4.26 -0.68
C MET A 211 -5.96 4.60 -1.10
N ASP A 212 -6.49 4.08 -2.21
CA ASP A 212 -7.85 4.42 -2.65
C ASP A 212 -8.89 3.72 -1.75
N PRO A 213 -9.63 4.43 -0.87
CA PRO A 213 -10.46 3.78 0.13
C PRO A 213 -11.61 2.98 -0.50
N ARG A 214 -12.07 3.41 -1.69
CA ARG A 214 -13.12 2.75 -2.48
C ARG A 214 -12.74 1.30 -2.81
N ASN A 215 -11.44 1.00 -2.95
CA ASN A 215 -10.99 -0.37 -3.21
C ASN A 215 -11.39 -1.37 -2.12
N PHE A 216 -11.62 -0.88 -0.89
CA PHE A 216 -11.76 -1.69 0.32
C PHE A 216 -13.13 -1.59 0.99
N LEU A 217 -14.09 -0.88 0.40
CA LEU A 217 -15.47 -0.80 0.87
C LEU A 217 -16.22 -2.10 0.57
N ASN A 218 -15.96 -3.12 1.38
CA ASN A 218 -16.64 -4.42 1.37
C ASN A 218 -16.53 -5.09 2.75
N ASP A 219 -17.31 -6.14 2.98
CA ASP A 219 -17.45 -6.84 4.27
C ASP A 219 -16.15 -7.48 4.79
N SER A 220 -15.09 -7.49 4.00
CA SER A 220 -13.81 -8.14 4.32
C SER A 220 -12.69 -7.13 4.60
N TYR A 221 -12.66 -6.00 3.89
CA TYR A 221 -11.56 -5.02 4.00
C TYR A 221 -11.95 -3.68 4.66
N ILE A 222 -13.24 -3.43 4.92
CA ILE A 222 -13.70 -2.18 5.53
C ILE A 222 -13.17 -1.97 6.96
N PHE A 223 -12.84 -3.03 7.67
CA PHE A 223 -12.31 -2.99 9.03
C PHE A 223 -10.98 -2.24 9.18
N GLN A 224 -10.26 -1.94 8.09
CA GLN A 224 -9.11 -1.02 8.14
C GLN A 224 -9.52 0.43 8.48
N PHE A 225 -10.79 0.79 8.26
CA PHE A 225 -11.38 2.09 8.58
C PHE A 225 -12.17 2.07 9.90
N MET A 226 -12.31 0.92 10.57
CA MET A 226 -13.08 0.80 11.81
C MET A 226 -12.50 1.71 12.88
N ASP A 227 -13.37 2.53 13.50
CA ASP A 227 -12.97 3.48 14.52
C ASP A 227 -12.53 2.75 15.80
N GLN A 228 -11.32 3.09 16.23
CA GLN A 228 -10.64 2.49 17.37
C GLN A 228 -10.78 3.34 18.64
N SER A 229 -11.54 4.43 18.57
CA SER A 229 -11.94 5.21 19.74
C SER A 229 -12.98 4.44 20.56
N TYR A 230 -12.88 4.49 21.89
CA TYR A 230 -13.90 3.92 22.77
C TYR A 230 -15.20 4.72 22.69
N ASN A 231 -16.32 4.01 22.58
CA ASN A 231 -17.66 4.56 22.71
C ASN A 231 -18.52 3.61 23.54
N GLU A 232 -18.85 4.03 24.76
CA GLU A 232 -19.65 3.27 25.73
C GLU A 232 -21.06 2.91 25.22
N SER A 233 -21.62 3.67 24.26
CA SER A 233 -22.93 3.35 23.69
C SER A 233 -22.90 2.26 22.61
N LEU A 234 -21.71 1.85 22.16
CA LEU A 234 -21.51 0.86 21.09
C LEU A 234 -20.75 -0.39 21.55
N GLN A 235 -19.87 -0.27 22.56
CA GLN A 235 -19.07 -1.39 23.05
C GLN A 235 -19.46 -1.81 24.47
N SER A 236 -19.86 -3.08 24.61
CA SER A 236 -20.36 -3.68 25.86
C SER A 236 -19.53 -4.87 26.31
N GLU A 237 -19.72 -5.25 27.58
CA GLU A 237 -19.05 -6.41 28.19
C GLU A 237 -19.51 -7.74 27.54
N GLU A 238 -20.80 -7.90 27.25
CA GLU A 238 -21.32 -9.03 26.46
C GLU A 238 -20.68 -9.12 25.07
N GLY A 239 -20.55 -7.99 24.36
CA GLY A 239 -19.97 -7.95 23.02
C GLY A 239 -18.50 -8.39 23.04
N LEU A 240 -17.74 -7.90 24.02
CA LEU A 240 -16.36 -8.32 24.24
C LEU A 240 -16.28 -9.81 24.62
N THR A 241 -17.17 -10.28 25.49
CA THR A 241 -17.25 -11.68 25.93
C THR A 241 -17.50 -12.64 24.77
N GLN A 242 -18.40 -12.31 23.84
CA GLN A 242 -18.59 -13.13 22.63
C GLN A 242 -17.37 -13.08 21.70
N MET A 243 -16.72 -11.91 21.56
CA MET A 243 -15.52 -11.76 20.74
C MET A 243 -14.34 -12.60 21.25
N VAL A 244 -14.12 -12.68 22.55
CA VAL A 244 -12.97 -13.43 23.13
C VAL A 244 -13.27 -14.91 23.40
N LYS A 245 -14.48 -15.38 23.10
CA LYS A 245 -14.93 -16.75 23.35
C LYS A 245 -14.01 -17.79 22.68
N GLY A 246 -13.58 -18.79 23.47
CA GLY A 246 -12.64 -19.81 23.00
C GLY A 246 -11.16 -19.38 23.01
N THR A 247 -10.86 -18.19 23.52
CA THR A 247 -9.49 -17.71 23.79
C THR A 247 -9.23 -17.60 25.28
N PHE A 248 -7.97 -17.45 25.67
CA PHE A 248 -7.59 -17.26 27.08
C PHE A 248 -8.20 -15.99 27.71
N LEU A 249 -8.54 -14.98 26.91
CA LEU A 249 -9.20 -13.74 27.36
C LEU A 249 -10.67 -13.94 27.78
N ALA A 250 -11.26 -15.11 27.55
CA ALA A 250 -12.56 -15.48 28.14
C ALA A 250 -12.44 -15.92 29.61
N GLY A 251 -11.22 -16.07 30.15
CA GLY A 251 -10.97 -16.55 31.51
C GLY A 251 -10.78 -15.44 32.55
N THR A 252 -10.28 -15.86 33.72
CA THR A 252 -9.88 -14.98 34.83
C THR A 252 -8.36 -14.94 35.01
N VAL A 253 -7.88 -13.89 35.65
CA VAL A 253 -6.49 -13.75 36.10
C VAL A 253 -6.29 -14.58 37.36
N SER A 254 -5.43 -15.60 37.27
CA SER A 254 -5.00 -16.39 38.42
C SER A 254 -3.99 -15.64 39.28
N SER A 255 -4.19 -15.65 40.60
CA SER A 255 -3.16 -15.17 41.52
C SER A 255 -1.97 -16.11 41.59
N SER A 256 -0.77 -15.54 41.45
CA SER A 256 0.54 -16.15 41.65
C SER A 256 0.99 -17.19 40.63
N GLY A 257 2.24 -17.04 40.18
CA GLY A 257 2.91 -18.02 39.35
C GLY A 257 3.29 -19.26 40.15
N SER A 258 2.44 -20.28 40.13
CA SER A 258 2.80 -21.68 40.41
C SER A 258 1.78 -22.60 39.77
N SER A 259 2.12 -23.14 38.60
CA SER A 259 1.35 -24.20 37.97
C SER A 259 1.50 -25.49 38.77
N SER A 260 0.60 -25.74 39.72
CA SER A 260 0.40 -27.09 40.25
C SER A 260 -0.13 -27.96 39.12
N GLY A 261 0.74 -28.78 38.53
CA GLY A 261 0.37 -29.67 37.43
C GLY A 261 -0.71 -30.63 37.87
N SER A 262 -1.92 -30.48 37.30
CA SER A 262 -2.97 -31.48 37.45
C SER A 262 -2.64 -32.68 36.56
N SER A 263 -2.13 -33.74 37.17
CA SER A 263 -1.82 -35.00 36.51
C SER A 263 -3.12 -35.70 36.07
N VAL A 264 -3.39 -35.70 34.77
CA VAL A 264 -4.40 -36.60 34.19
C VAL A 264 -3.85 -38.03 34.24
N PRO A 265 -4.55 -39.02 34.82
CA PRO A 265 -4.10 -40.40 34.79
C PRO A 265 -4.10 -40.94 33.36
N GLY A 266 -2.98 -41.51 32.92
CA GLY A 266 -2.87 -42.09 31.59
C GLY A 266 -3.69 -43.38 31.44
N SER A 267 -4.16 -43.63 30.22
CA SER A 267 -4.49 -44.98 29.74
C SER A 267 -4.26 -45.06 28.23
N SER A 268 -3.98 -46.26 27.76
CA SER A 268 -3.13 -46.51 26.59
C SER A 268 -3.85 -46.92 25.32
N SER A 269 -3.21 -46.64 24.18
CA SER A 269 -3.18 -47.46 22.95
C SER A 269 -4.50 -48.00 22.36
N GLY A 270 -4.90 -47.46 21.20
CA GLY A 270 -5.88 -48.08 20.30
C GLY A 270 -5.88 -47.39 18.94
N ALA A 271 -5.70 -48.15 17.85
CA ALA A 271 -5.51 -47.59 16.51
C ALA A 271 -6.79 -47.58 15.65
N ALA A 272 -6.88 -46.56 14.79
CA ALA A 272 -7.56 -46.51 13.48
C ALA A 272 -8.93 -47.20 13.29
N THR A 273 -9.98 -46.40 13.03
CA THR A 273 -10.71 -46.30 11.74
C THR A 273 -11.97 -45.44 11.89
N GLY A 274 -12.43 -44.78 10.82
CA GLY A 274 -13.79 -44.22 10.73
C GLY A 274 -14.55 -44.91 9.57
N PRO A 275 -15.67 -44.35 9.06
CA PRO A 275 -16.45 -43.19 9.52
C PRO A 275 -17.99 -43.45 9.55
N ALA A 276 -18.77 -42.37 9.73
CA ALA A 276 -20.13 -42.10 9.17
C ALA A 276 -21.36 -42.02 10.11
N ALA A 277 -22.24 -41.07 9.73
CA ALA A 277 -23.69 -40.94 9.96
C ALA A 277 -24.26 -40.74 11.40
N GLY A 278 -25.11 -39.69 11.55
CA GLY A 278 -26.21 -39.65 12.54
C GLY A 278 -27.51 -40.17 11.90
N PRO A 279 -28.74 -39.70 12.27
CA PRO A 279 -29.14 -38.80 13.36
C PRO A 279 -30.31 -39.36 14.23
N GLY A 280 -30.81 -38.57 15.21
CA GLY A 280 -32.04 -38.86 15.99
C GLY A 280 -31.93 -38.30 17.42
N GLN A 281 -32.57 -37.21 17.84
CA GLN A 281 -33.99 -36.82 17.92
C GLN A 281 -34.69 -37.27 19.23
N SER A 282 -35.22 -36.26 19.95
CA SER A 282 -36.29 -36.28 20.98
C SER A 282 -36.09 -37.02 22.31
N GLY A 283 -36.34 -36.29 23.41
CA GLY A 283 -36.47 -36.81 24.77
C GLY A 283 -36.71 -35.68 25.79
N SER A 284 -37.96 -35.41 26.14
CA SER A 284 -38.39 -34.32 27.04
C SER A 284 -38.01 -34.54 28.51
N GLY A 285 -37.72 -33.45 29.25
CA GLY A 285 -37.62 -33.43 30.71
C GLY A 285 -37.92 -32.04 31.26
N PHE A 286 -39.00 -31.89 32.03
CA PHE A 286 -39.57 -30.63 32.49
C PHE A 286 -39.41 -30.48 34.00
N THR A 287 -38.95 -29.32 34.48
CA THR A 287 -39.02 -28.71 35.85
C THR A 287 -38.14 -27.45 35.77
N ASP A 288 -38.66 -26.24 35.61
CA ASP A 288 -39.41 -25.41 36.59
C ASP A 288 -38.77 -25.34 38.00
N SER A 289 -38.20 -24.18 38.32
CA SER A 289 -38.26 -23.55 39.65
C SER A 289 -37.75 -22.10 39.61
N THR A 290 -38.70 -21.17 39.59
CA THR A 290 -38.71 -19.89 40.33
C THR A 290 -37.49 -18.95 40.32
N VAL A 291 -37.73 -17.79 39.72
CA VAL A 291 -37.04 -16.51 40.00
C VAL A 291 -37.18 -16.11 41.47
N GLN A 292 -36.11 -15.62 42.10
CA GLN A 292 -36.21 -14.69 43.22
C GLN A 292 -35.47 -13.38 42.96
N THR A 293 -36.24 -12.30 42.95
CA THR A 293 -35.80 -10.91 42.97
C THR A 293 -35.54 -10.45 44.41
N SER A 294 -34.39 -9.81 44.66
CA SER A 294 -34.11 -9.13 45.93
C SER A 294 -33.71 -7.68 45.68
N SER A 295 -34.66 -6.77 45.85
CA SER A 295 -34.44 -5.32 45.84
C SER A 295 -33.90 -4.85 47.20
N VAL A 296 -32.87 -3.99 47.20
CA VAL A 296 -32.50 -3.20 48.39
C VAL A 296 -32.41 -1.72 48.01
N THR A 297 -33.07 -0.91 48.84
CA THR A 297 -33.25 0.54 48.72
C THR A 297 -31.97 1.35 48.96
N SER A 298 -31.87 2.49 48.28
CA SER A 298 -30.87 3.53 48.53
C SER A 298 -31.39 4.65 49.45
N SER A 299 -30.55 5.10 50.39
CA SER A 299 -30.75 6.38 51.10
C SER A 299 -29.48 6.86 51.81
N GLY A 300 -29.18 8.16 51.68
CA GLY A 300 -28.40 8.93 52.67
C GLY A 300 -26.87 8.92 52.56
N ALA A 301 -26.32 10.00 51.99
CA ALA A 301 -25.04 10.58 52.45
C ALA A 301 -25.33 11.55 53.62
N PRO A 302 -24.36 11.94 54.50
CA PRO A 302 -23.33 12.90 54.07
C PRO A 302 -21.93 12.79 54.73
N GLY A 303 -20.90 13.19 53.96
CA GLY A 303 -19.83 14.10 54.38
C GLY A 303 -18.80 13.70 55.46
N ALA A 304 -17.57 13.44 55.01
CA ALA A 304 -16.34 13.95 55.64
C ALA A 304 -15.22 14.00 54.58
N ALA A 305 -14.34 15.01 54.64
CA ALA A 305 -13.18 15.12 53.77
C ALA A 305 -11.94 14.67 54.54
N ASP A 306 -11.17 13.73 54.00
CA ASP A 306 -9.86 13.33 54.52
C ASP A 306 -8.91 12.92 53.39
N ALA A 307 -7.60 13.00 53.68
CA ALA A 307 -6.54 13.13 52.67
C ALA A 307 -6.36 11.93 51.73
N GLU A 308 -6.15 12.23 50.45
CA GLU A 308 -5.92 11.25 49.38
C GLU A 308 -4.52 10.62 49.46
N SER A 309 -4.40 9.55 50.26
CA SER A 309 -3.25 8.63 50.21
C SER A 309 -3.47 7.59 49.11
N GLY A 310 -2.62 7.62 48.10
CA GLY A 310 -2.76 6.84 46.86
C GLY A 310 -2.96 5.34 47.09
N SER A 311 -4.21 4.89 46.96
CA SER A 311 -4.61 3.50 47.13
C SER A 311 -4.67 2.81 45.77
N GLN A 312 -3.62 2.06 45.46
CA GLN A 312 -3.40 1.34 44.20
C GLN A 312 -4.45 0.24 43.96
N PRO A 313 -5.22 0.25 42.84
CA PRO A 313 -6.03 -0.89 42.43
C PRO A 313 -5.14 -1.98 41.84
N GLY A 314 -4.54 -2.79 42.72
CA GLY A 314 -3.87 -4.03 42.32
C GLY A 314 -4.91 -5.03 41.81
N GLY A 315 -4.65 -5.64 40.65
CA GLY A 315 -5.54 -6.66 40.10
C GLY A 315 -5.67 -7.83 41.07
N THR A 316 -6.89 -8.03 41.59
CA THR A 316 -7.16 -9.03 42.63
C THR A 316 -7.36 -10.40 41.98
N SER A 317 -7.03 -11.48 42.71
CA SER A 317 -7.27 -12.85 42.23
C SER A 317 -8.71 -13.04 41.78
N GLY A 318 -8.93 -13.55 40.56
CA GLY A 318 -10.27 -13.85 40.05
C GLY A 318 -10.94 -12.76 39.21
N GLU A 319 -10.29 -11.61 38.95
CA GLU A 319 -10.76 -10.65 37.93
C GLU A 319 -10.84 -11.31 36.53
N THR A 320 -11.84 -10.97 35.71
CA THR A 320 -11.91 -11.43 34.32
C THR A 320 -11.00 -10.59 33.42
N TYR A 321 -10.41 -11.19 32.39
CA TYR A 321 -9.71 -10.41 31.36
C TYR A 321 -10.65 -9.43 30.66
N VAL A 322 -11.91 -9.82 30.49
CA VAL A 322 -12.99 -8.99 29.95
C VAL A 322 -13.17 -7.69 30.74
N SER A 323 -13.30 -7.74 32.08
CA SER A 323 -13.49 -6.53 32.89
C SER A 323 -12.26 -5.63 32.88
N ILE A 324 -11.05 -6.22 32.96
CA ILE A 324 -9.78 -5.49 32.84
C ILE A 324 -9.67 -4.77 31.49
N ILE A 325 -10.11 -5.38 30.39
CA ILE A 325 -10.10 -4.77 29.05
C ILE A 325 -11.16 -3.66 28.94
N MET A 326 -12.33 -3.81 29.57
CA MET A 326 -13.34 -2.73 29.61
C MET A 326 -12.87 -1.54 30.46
N ASP A 327 -12.16 -1.78 31.58
CA ASP A 327 -11.48 -0.72 32.34
C ASP A 327 -10.39 -0.04 31.50
N ALA A 328 -9.54 -0.85 30.86
CA ALA A 328 -8.49 -0.35 29.97
C ALA A 328 -9.06 0.51 28.83
N ALA A 329 -10.22 0.15 28.26
CA ALA A 329 -10.90 0.93 27.24
C ALA A 329 -11.38 2.29 27.76
N ARG A 330 -12.05 2.31 28.93
CA ARG A 330 -12.48 3.54 29.61
C ARG A 330 -11.31 4.49 29.90
N GLU A 331 -10.21 3.96 30.43
CA GLU A 331 -9.05 4.78 30.83
C GLU A 331 -8.18 5.24 29.65
N SER A 332 -8.07 4.44 28.59
CA SER A 332 -7.24 4.76 27.43
C SER A 332 -7.97 5.55 26.34
N GLY A 333 -9.30 5.45 26.28
CA GLY A 333 -10.10 5.91 25.15
C GLY A 333 -10.02 4.99 23.93
N VAL A 334 -9.55 3.75 24.07
CA VAL A 334 -9.39 2.78 22.98
C VAL A 334 -10.51 1.74 23.01
N ASN A 335 -11.10 1.46 21.85
CA ASN A 335 -12.14 0.45 21.66
C ASN A 335 -11.72 -0.92 22.26
N PRO A 336 -12.50 -1.53 23.19
CA PRO A 336 -12.11 -2.76 23.89
C PRO A 336 -11.93 -3.95 22.94
N TYR A 337 -12.66 -3.97 21.83
CA TYR A 337 -12.51 -4.99 20.80
C TYR A 337 -11.14 -4.89 20.11
N ILE A 338 -10.65 -3.66 19.90
CA ILE A 338 -9.30 -3.41 19.38
C ILE A 338 -8.25 -3.85 20.40
N ILE A 339 -8.39 -3.49 21.67
CA ILE A 339 -7.50 -3.94 22.75
C ILE A 339 -7.38 -5.47 22.76
N ALA A 340 -8.51 -6.19 22.79
CA ALA A 340 -8.53 -7.64 22.78
C ALA A 340 -7.91 -8.23 21.49
N SER A 341 -8.20 -7.65 20.33
CA SER A 341 -7.63 -8.12 19.05
C SER A 341 -6.09 -7.99 19.02
N MET A 342 -5.54 -6.89 19.56
CA MET A 342 -4.09 -6.70 19.66
C MET A 342 -3.47 -7.72 20.61
N ILE A 343 -4.04 -7.93 21.79
CA ILE A 343 -3.54 -8.93 22.75
C ILE A 343 -3.56 -10.34 22.14
N LEU A 344 -4.63 -10.72 21.44
CA LEU A 344 -4.74 -12.02 20.78
C LEU A 344 -3.78 -12.17 19.60
N GLN A 345 -3.45 -11.09 18.89
CA GLN A 345 -2.43 -11.08 17.85
C GLN A 345 -1.02 -11.27 18.44
N GLU A 346 -0.71 -10.55 19.52
CA GLU A 346 0.64 -10.51 20.12
C GLU A 346 0.96 -11.72 21.01
N GLN A 347 -0.05 -12.36 21.62
CA GLN A 347 0.13 -13.47 22.58
C GLN A 347 -0.52 -14.79 22.14
N GLY A 348 -1.27 -14.79 21.03
CA GLY A 348 -2.01 -15.93 20.51
C GLY A 348 -3.27 -16.27 21.31
N ALA A 349 -4.20 -17.00 20.70
CA ALA A 349 -5.48 -17.37 21.31
C ALA A 349 -5.37 -18.16 22.63
N GLN A 350 -4.23 -18.82 22.87
CA GLN A 350 -3.96 -19.62 24.07
C GLN A 350 -3.17 -18.87 25.15
N GLY A 351 -2.69 -17.64 24.89
CA GLY A 351 -2.02 -16.81 25.90
C GLY A 351 -0.72 -17.41 26.47
N GLN A 352 0.04 -18.17 25.66
CA GLN A 352 1.26 -18.86 26.10
C GLN A 352 2.55 -18.07 25.82
N GLY A 353 2.43 -16.78 25.49
CA GLY A 353 3.57 -15.90 25.20
C GLY A 353 4.46 -15.69 26.42
N ARG A 354 5.79 -15.79 26.25
CA ARG A 354 6.75 -15.55 27.35
C ARG A 354 6.65 -14.14 27.93
N SER A 355 6.23 -13.15 27.14
CA SER A 355 5.98 -11.77 27.57
C SER A 355 4.87 -11.64 28.63
N ILE A 356 3.99 -12.64 28.76
CA ILE A 356 2.87 -12.62 29.72
C ILE A 356 2.90 -13.77 30.74
N SER A 357 3.98 -14.56 30.78
CA SER A 357 4.05 -15.69 31.71
C SER A 357 4.28 -15.28 33.17
N GLY A 358 4.83 -14.08 33.42
CA GLY A 358 5.24 -13.62 34.75
C GLY A 358 6.39 -14.43 35.37
N THR A 359 7.03 -15.33 34.62
CA THR A 359 8.02 -16.31 35.10
C THR A 359 9.39 -16.20 34.41
N VAL A 360 9.61 -15.19 33.56
CA VAL A 360 10.91 -14.98 32.90
C VAL A 360 11.96 -14.58 33.93
N THR A 361 13.07 -15.32 33.98
CA THR A 361 14.19 -15.09 34.90
C THR A 361 14.66 -13.64 34.86
N GLY A 362 14.81 -13.01 36.04
CA GLY A 362 15.15 -11.59 36.18
C GLY A 362 13.96 -10.62 36.07
N TYR A 363 12.82 -11.07 35.52
CA TYR A 363 11.60 -10.27 35.31
C TYR A 363 10.33 -10.96 35.83
N GLY A 364 10.47 -11.79 36.87
CA GLY A 364 9.35 -12.44 37.53
C GLY A 364 8.34 -11.43 38.07
N GLY A 365 7.04 -11.68 37.83
CA GLY A 365 5.95 -10.77 38.20
C GLY A 365 5.72 -9.57 37.26
N TYR A 366 6.52 -9.40 36.20
CA TYR A 366 6.28 -8.38 35.18
C TYR A 366 5.62 -8.98 33.93
N TYR A 367 4.79 -8.18 33.27
CA TYR A 367 3.98 -8.59 32.13
C TYR A 367 4.02 -7.54 31.01
N ASN A 368 3.98 -7.97 29.75
CA ASN A 368 3.89 -7.11 28.58
C ASN A 368 2.95 -7.72 27.53
N PHE A 369 1.65 -7.43 27.64
CA PHE A 369 0.60 -8.02 26.79
C PHE A 369 0.62 -7.57 25.32
N PHE A 370 1.27 -6.44 25.02
CA PHE A 370 1.29 -5.84 23.68
C PHE A 370 2.69 -5.86 23.04
N ASN A 371 3.66 -6.56 23.65
CA ASN A 371 5.06 -6.59 23.23
C ASN A 371 5.68 -5.18 23.05
N ILE A 372 5.25 -4.17 23.81
CA ILE A 372 5.76 -2.80 23.70
C ILE A 372 7.25 -2.77 24.08
N GLU A 373 8.07 -2.12 23.26
CA GLU A 373 9.54 -2.07 23.39
C GLU A 373 10.24 -3.45 23.33
N ALA A 374 9.57 -4.48 22.79
CA ALA A 374 10.13 -5.82 22.65
C ALA A 374 10.93 -6.01 21.35
N TYR A 375 12.18 -5.54 21.33
CA TYR A 375 13.10 -5.72 20.20
C TYR A 375 14.44 -6.33 20.64
N THR A 376 15.08 -7.10 19.76
CA THR A 376 16.40 -7.70 20.05
C THR A 376 17.48 -6.61 20.08
N SER A 377 18.28 -6.55 21.15
CA SER A 377 19.30 -5.53 21.32
C SER A 377 20.48 -6.05 22.15
N GLY A 378 21.68 -6.06 21.58
CA GLY A 378 22.86 -6.61 22.22
C GLY A 378 22.66 -8.09 22.56
N SER A 379 22.83 -8.46 23.83
CA SER A 379 22.61 -9.82 24.35
C SER A 379 21.16 -10.11 24.78
N MET A 380 20.26 -9.12 24.77
CA MET A 380 18.88 -9.30 25.21
C MET A 380 17.97 -9.76 24.06
N SER A 381 17.18 -10.80 24.32
CA SER A 381 16.06 -11.15 23.43
C SER A 381 14.95 -10.09 23.50
N ALA A 382 14.13 -10.02 22.45
CA ALA A 382 12.96 -9.12 22.39
C ALA A 382 12.07 -9.22 23.64
N VAL A 383 11.80 -10.44 24.14
CA VAL A 383 11.00 -10.68 25.36
C VAL A 383 11.66 -10.05 26.58
N GLU A 384 12.97 -10.25 26.78
CA GLU A 384 13.70 -9.68 27.91
C GLU A 384 13.79 -8.15 27.81
N ARG A 385 13.92 -7.60 26.59
CA ARG A 385 13.92 -6.15 26.35
C ARG A 385 12.57 -5.51 26.71
N GLY A 386 11.47 -6.10 26.25
CA GLY A 386 10.11 -5.63 26.55
C GLY A 386 9.73 -5.79 28.02
N LEU A 387 10.19 -6.86 28.69
CA LEU A 387 9.97 -7.05 30.13
C LEU A 387 10.85 -6.15 31.00
N TRP A 388 12.09 -5.87 30.58
CA TRP A 388 12.93 -4.84 31.19
C TRP A 388 12.25 -3.48 31.14
N TRP A 389 11.68 -3.10 29.99
CA TRP A 389 11.01 -1.81 29.86
C TRP A 389 9.74 -1.76 30.71
N ALA A 390 8.98 -2.85 30.75
CA ALA A 390 7.81 -3.01 31.61
C ALA A 390 8.13 -2.94 33.11
N SER A 391 9.33 -3.33 33.54
CA SER A 391 9.75 -3.29 34.96
C SER A 391 10.34 -1.96 35.43
N GLN A 392 10.66 -1.02 34.53
CA GLN A 392 11.11 0.31 34.92
C GLN A 392 9.92 1.19 35.35
N SER A 393 10.11 2.11 36.29
CA SER A 393 9.13 3.18 36.56
C SER A 393 9.00 4.12 35.37
N GLY A 394 7.77 4.59 35.07
CA GLY A 394 7.57 5.60 34.03
C GLY A 394 6.12 5.76 33.57
N SER A 395 5.95 6.44 32.43
CA SER A 395 4.64 6.67 31.80
C SER A 395 3.86 5.38 31.53
N TYR A 396 2.54 5.55 31.34
CA TYR A 396 1.58 4.47 31.04
C TYR A 396 1.39 3.48 32.20
N GLY A 397 1.44 3.97 33.44
CA GLY A 397 1.19 3.17 34.65
C GLY A 397 2.28 2.12 34.92
N ARG A 398 3.53 2.38 34.51
CA ARG A 398 4.66 1.49 34.78
C ARG A 398 5.25 1.74 36.18
N PRO A 399 5.72 0.69 36.89
CA PRO A 399 6.02 -0.65 36.36
C PRO A 399 4.79 -1.58 36.23
N TRP A 400 4.77 -2.40 35.18
CA TRP A 400 3.69 -3.36 34.90
C TRP A 400 3.86 -4.67 35.67
N ASN A 401 3.82 -4.56 37.00
CA ASN A 401 3.98 -5.64 37.99
C ASN A 401 2.71 -6.49 38.20
N SER A 402 1.72 -6.39 37.30
CA SER A 402 0.51 -7.22 37.30
C SER A 402 -0.10 -7.28 35.90
N VAL A 403 -0.93 -8.29 35.66
CA VAL A 403 -1.71 -8.44 34.41
C VAL A 403 -2.56 -7.19 34.14
N ARG A 404 -3.29 -6.71 35.14
CA ARG A 404 -4.10 -5.48 35.05
C ARG A 404 -3.25 -4.27 34.66
N ALA A 405 -2.13 -4.03 35.36
CA ALA A 405 -1.25 -2.90 35.06
C ALA A 405 -0.69 -2.95 33.62
N SER A 406 -0.35 -4.14 33.13
CA SER A 406 0.14 -4.34 31.76
C SER A 406 -0.93 -4.10 30.70
N ILE A 407 -2.15 -4.62 30.90
CA ILE A 407 -3.27 -4.45 29.96
C ILE A 407 -3.73 -2.99 29.91
N VAL A 408 -3.99 -2.37 31.07
CA VAL A 408 -4.39 -0.95 31.15
C VAL A 408 -3.27 -0.04 30.67
N GLY A 409 -2.03 -0.31 31.04
CA GLY A 409 -0.87 0.49 30.65
C GLY A 409 -0.58 0.44 29.16
N GLY A 410 -0.58 -0.74 28.54
CA GLY A 410 -0.38 -0.87 27.10
C GLY A 410 -1.55 -0.30 26.29
N ALA A 411 -2.79 -0.38 26.79
CA ALA A 411 -3.91 0.31 26.19
C ALA A 411 -3.75 1.85 26.25
N LYS A 412 -3.29 2.40 27.40
CA LYS A 412 -2.96 3.83 27.52
C LYS A 412 -1.87 4.25 26.55
N TRP A 413 -0.80 3.47 26.43
CA TRP A 413 0.26 3.68 25.44
C TRP A 413 -0.33 3.76 24.01
N TYR A 414 -1.20 2.82 23.65
CA TYR A 414 -1.84 2.83 22.33
C TYR A 414 -2.76 4.04 22.12
N GLY A 415 -3.59 4.36 23.12
CA GLY A 415 -4.52 5.48 23.06
C GLY A 415 -3.82 6.83 22.93
N GLU A 416 -2.74 7.05 23.69
CA GLU A 416 -1.96 8.29 23.66
C GLU A 416 -1.13 8.45 22.39
N ASN A 417 -0.53 7.38 21.86
CA ASN A 417 0.34 7.48 20.68
C ASN A 417 -0.44 7.48 19.34
N TYR A 418 -1.68 6.97 19.30
CA TYR A 418 -2.47 6.86 18.05
C TYR A 418 -3.86 7.50 18.13
N VAL A 419 -4.76 6.97 18.96
CA VAL A 419 -6.19 7.33 18.94
C VAL A 419 -6.41 8.80 19.30
N LYS A 420 -5.82 9.27 20.41
CA LYS A 420 -5.89 10.67 20.88
C LYS A 420 -5.20 11.66 19.92
N ARG A 421 -4.39 11.16 18.98
CA ARG A 421 -3.71 11.94 17.93
C ARG A 421 -4.46 11.94 16.59
N GLY A 422 -5.67 11.39 16.54
CA GLY A 422 -6.49 11.35 15.34
C GLY A 422 -6.19 10.18 14.40
N GLN A 423 -5.19 9.34 14.69
CA GLN A 423 -4.93 8.10 13.95
C GLN A 423 -5.88 6.99 14.41
N VAL A 424 -7.20 7.26 14.30
CA VAL A 424 -8.29 6.46 14.90
C VAL A 424 -8.58 5.14 14.20
N ASN A 425 -7.83 4.75 13.16
CA ASN A 425 -7.98 3.44 12.50
C ASN A 425 -6.70 3.01 11.77
N LEU A 426 -6.68 1.76 11.30
CA LEU A 426 -5.50 1.13 10.67
C LEU A 426 -5.01 1.90 9.44
N TYR A 427 -5.91 2.48 8.65
CA TYR A 427 -5.55 3.31 7.49
C TYR A 427 -4.85 4.61 7.92
N LEU A 428 -5.44 5.36 8.86
CA LEU A 428 -4.87 6.62 9.35
C LEU A 428 -3.57 6.39 10.14
N LYS A 429 -3.43 5.24 10.80
CA LYS A 429 -2.15 4.76 11.35
C LYS A 429 -1.12 4.49 10.26
N LYS A 430 -1.46 3.79 9.18
CA LYS A 430 -0.53 3.41 8.10
C LYS A 430 -0.01 4.60 7.29
N TYR A 431 -0.87 5.56 6.95
CA TYR A 431 -0.53 6.65 6.02
C TYR A 431 -0.37 8.01 6.70
N ASN A 432 -0.86 8.17 7.93
CA ASN A 432 -1.01 9.45 8.63
C ASN A 432 -1.36 10.64 7.72
N VAL A 433 -2.54 10.57 7.13
CA VAL A 433 -3.16 11.68 6.37
C VAL A 433 -4.00 12.58 7.28
N THR A 434 -3.65 12.64 8.57
CA THR A 434 -4.27 13.52 9.55
C THR A 434 -3.52 14.84 9.65
N SER A 435 -4.13 15.84 10.30
CA SER A 435 -3.48 17.13 10.56
C SER A 435 -2.35 17.07 11.60
N ASP A 436 -2.29 16.04 12.45
CA ASP A 436 -1.18 15.87 13.40
C ASP A 436 -0.03 15.06 12.76
N GLY A 437 1.03 15.77 12.39
CA GLY A 437 2.24 15.15 11.87
C GLY A 437 2.04 14.42 10.54
N THR A 438 1.30 15.02 9.60
CA THR A 438 1.00 14.45 8.28
C THR A 438 2.23 13.81 7.61
N TYR A 439 2.08 12.59 7.10
CA TYR A 439 3.15 11.75 6.53
C TYR A 439 4.31 11.38 7.49
N LYS A 440 4.15 11.57 8.79
CA LYS A 440 5.06 11.13 9.86
C LYS A 440 4.28 10.22 10.82
N HIS A 441 4.97 9.54 11.75
CA HIS A 441 4.34 8.62 12.71
C HIS A 441 3.42 7.59 12.01
N GLN A 442 3.90 7.06 10.88
CA GLN A 442 3.21 6.03 10.10
C GLN A 442 3.52 4.68 10.73
N TYR A 443 2.50 3.99 11.24
CA TYR A 443 2.64 2.75 12.03
C TYR A 443 3.37 1.61 11.30
N MET A 444 3.53 1.64 9.98
CA MET A 444 4.31 0.64 9.22
C MET A 444 4.70 1.14 7.83
N THR A 445 5.78 0.58 7.28
CA THR A 445 6.22 0.83 5.89
C THR A 445 5.48 -0.02 4.86
N ASN A 446 4.99 -1.20 5.24
CA ASN A 446 4.34 -2.13 4.30
C ASN A 446 3.01 -1.56 3.75
N VAL A 447 2.96 -1.34 2.44
CA VAL A 447 1.82 -0.71 1.75
C VAL A 447 0.50 -1.46 1.94
N LEU A 448 0.53 -2.80 2.03
CA LEU A 448 -0.69 -3.63 2.15
C LEU A 448 -1.19 -3.83 3.58
N GLY A 449 -0.43 -3.38 4.59
CA GLY A 449 -0.61 -3.87 5.96
C GLY A 449 -1.90 -3.43 6.65
N ALA A 450 -2.37 -2.19 6.43
CA ALA A 450 -3.68 -1.75 6.96
C ALA A 450 -4.84 -2.62 6.45
N ALA A 451 -4.82 -2.98 5.16
CA ALA A 451 -5.83 -3.83 4.55
C ALA A 451 -5.74 -5.30 5.06
N ALA A 452 -4.54 -5.82 5.31
CA ALA A 452 -4.35 -7.17 5.84
C ALA A 452 -4.71 -7.29 7.34
N GLU A 453 -4.41 -6.29 8.15
CA GLU A 453 -4.87 -6.20 9.54
C GLU A 453 -6.39 -6.04 9.59
N GLY A 454 -6.99 -5.19 8.75
CA GLY A 454 -8.44 -5.08 8.59
C GLY A 454 -9.11 -6.41 8.19
N LEU A 455 -8.54 -7.13 7.22
CA LEU A 455 -9.01 -8.48 6.84
C LEU A 455 -8.94 -9.48 7.99
N SER A 456 -8.01 -9.29 8.93
CA SER A 456 -7.87 -10.16 10.10
C SER A 456 -8.95 -9.87 11.15
N LEU A 457 -9.29 -8.59 11.37
CA LEU A 457 -10.46 -8.19 12.17
C LEU A 457 -11.78 -8.72 11.56
N ALA A 458 -11.92 -8.70 10.23
CA ALA A 458 -13.11 -9.17 9.54
C ALA A 458 -13.40 -10.68 9.70
N LYS A 459 -12.44 -11.48 10.18
CA LYS A 459 -12.63 -12.91 10.52
C LYS A 459 -13.35 -13.11 11.85
N ILE A 460 -13.42 -12.08 12.69
CA ILE A 460 -14.07 -12.11 14.00
C ILE A 460 -15.57 -11.87 13.76
N SER A 461 -16.37 -12.94 13.70
CA SER A 461 -17.80 -12.84 13.33
C SER A 461 -18.59 -11.88 14.25
N ALA A 462 -18.28 -11.88 15.54
CA ALA A 462 -18.88 -10.97 16.52
C ALA A 462 -18.71 -9.48 16.16
N LEU A 463 -17.59 -9.09 15.52
CA LEU A 463 -17.40 -7.72 15.05
C LEU A 463 -18.37 -7.36 13.91
N LYS A 464 -18.74 -8.32 13.05
CA LYS A 464 -19.71 -8.09 11.98
C LYS A 464 -21.14 -7.93 12.48
N GLU A 465 -21.46 -8.60 13.58
CA GLU A 465 -22.78 -8.54 14.23
C GLU A 465 -22.92 -7.31 15.15
N SER A 466 -21.79 -6.77 15.65
CA SER A 466 -21.75 -5.58 16.49
C SER A 466 -22.03 -4.27 15.74
N ALA A 467 -22.51 -3.26 16.46
CA ALA A 467 -22.59 -1.89 15.95
C ALA A 467 -21.17 -1.29 15.85
N ALA A 468 -20.84 -0.72 14.70
CA ALA A 468 -19.49 -0.28 14.37
C ALA A 468 -19.50 1.05 13.61
N VAL A 469 -18.51 1.90 13.87
CA VAL A 469 -18.27 3.15 13.13
C VAL A 469 -17.07 2.95 12.21
N PHE A 470 -17.17 3.38 10.96
CA PHE A 470 -16.08 3.34 9.98
C PHE A 470 -15.76 4.77 9.53
N THR A 471 -14.57 5.24 9.89
CA THR A 471 -14.07 6.59 9.60
C THR A 471 -13.20 6.53 8.34
N ILE A 472 -13.80 6.80 7.18
CA ILE A 472 -13.25 6.51 5.85
C ILE A 472 -12.64 7.78 5.24
N PRO A 473 -11.36 7.77 4.82
CA PRO A 473 -10.71 8.94 4.21
C PRO A 473 -11.40 9.39 2.91
N VAL A 474 -11.42 10.70 2.69
CA VAL A 474 -11.82 11.33 1.43
C VAL A 474 -10.80 12.42 1.07
N TYR A 475 -10.23 12.32 -0.12
CA TYR A 475 -9.27 13.26 -0.70
C TYR A 475 -9.95 14.18 -1.73
N SER A 476 -9.38 15.36 -2.00
CA SER A 476 -9.75 16.11 -3.21
C SER A 476 -9.09 15.50 -4.45
N ASP A 477 -9.61 15.82 -5.63
CA ASP A 477 -9.00 15.47 -6.93
C ASP A 477 -8.76 13.96 -7.15
N MET A 478 -9.54 13.11 -6.47
CA MET A 478 -9.51 11.67 -6.69
C MET A 478 -9.90 11.33 -8.14
N PRO A 479 -9.29 10.29 -8.74
CA PRO A 479 -9.68 9.80 -10.05
C PRO A 479 -11.13 9.30 -10.01
N SER A 480 -11.86 9.49 -11.13
CA SER A 480 -13.27 9.08 -11.27
C SER A 480 -13.49 7.63 -10.83
N GLU A 481 -12.71 6.71 -11.40
CA GLU A 481 -12.73 5.29 -11.07
C GLU A 481 -11.75 4.92 -9.94
N PRO A 482 -12.08 3.88 -9.13
CA PRO A 482 -11.14 3.29 -8.17
C PRO A 482 -9.86 2.77 -8.84
N ARG A 483 -8.70 3.03 -8.23
CA ARG A 483 -7.39 2.59 -8.78
C ARG A 483 -7.33 1.07 -8.87
N LEU A 484 -6.97 0.52 -10.04
CA LEU A 484 -6.84 -0.93 -10.22
C LEU A 484 -5.52 -1.45 -9.63
N LYS A 485 -5.52 -2.72 -9.19
CA LYS A 485 -4.31 -3.37 -8.68
C LYS A 485 -3.36 -3.67 -9.85
N PRO A 486 -2.08 -3.28 -9.79
CA PRO A 486 -1.10 -3.71 -10.79
C PRO A 486 -0.86 -5.24 -10.70
N THR A 487 -0.68 -5.90 -11.85
CA THR A 487 -0.42 -7.36 -11.93
C THR A 487 0.72 -7.74 -12.88
N GLY A 488 1.44 -6.78 -13.45
CA GLY A 488 2.60 -7.07 -14.31
C GLY A 488 3.68 -7.82 -13.53
N ASP A 489 4.28 -8.83 -14.15
CA ASP A 489 5.41 -9.56 -13.58
C ASP A 489 6.42 -9.95 -14.66
N GLY A 490 7.63 -10.35 -14.25
CA GLY A 490 8.78 -10.46 -15.12
C GLY A 490 9.61 -9.18 -15.15
N SER A 491 10.53 -9.04 -16.10
CA SER A 491 11.40 -7.87 -16.20
C SER A 491 10.61 -6.56 -16.39
N PRO A 492 10.92 -5.49 -15.64
CA PRO A 492 10.37 -4.15 -15.88
C PRO A 492 11.20 -3.34 -16.89
N ASN A 493 12.26 -3.92 -17.47
CA ASN A 493 13.29 -3.16 -18.16
C ASN A 493 12.87 -2.77 -19.59
N ASN A 494 12.22 -1.61 -19.71
CA ASN A 494 11.78 -1.00 -20.97
C ASN A 494 12.79 -0.03 -21.59
N LYS A 495 14.07 -0.08 -21.22
CA LYS A 495 15.09 0.82 -21.77
C LYS A 495 15.76 0.22 -23.02
N LEU A 496 16.20 1.10 -23.92
CA LEU A 496 17.03 0.73 -25.07
C LEU A 496 18.52 0.69 -24.67
N ARG A 497 19.28 -0.21 -25.32
CA ARG A 497 20.76 -0.21 -25.35
C ARG A 497 21.33 0.48 -26.60
N GLY A 498 20.47 0.78 -27.58
CA GLY A 498 20.82 1.53 -28.78
C GLY A 498 19.59 2.06 -29.49
N PHE A 499 19.67 3.27 -30.03
CA PHE A 499 18.58 3.95 -30.73
C PHE A 499 19.14 4.95 -31.73
N GLY A 500 18.49 5.11 -32.88
CA GLY A 500 18.81 6.15 -33.85
C GLY A 500 18.24 5.87 -35.23
N ILE A 501 18.79 6.52 -36.24
CA ILE A 501 18.35 6.38 -37.63
C ILE A 501 19.57 6.03 -38.48
N GLU A 502 19.44 5.01 -39.33
CA GLU A 502 20.48 4.69 -40.31
C GLU A 502 20.61 5.84 -41.32
N GLY A 503 21.83 6.34 -41.49
CA GLY A 503 22.14 7.42 -42.41
C GLY A 503 22.02 8.84 -41.87
N PHE A 504 21.51 9.03 -40.65
CA PHE A 504 21.24 10.36 -40.10
C PHE A 504 21.60 10.48 -38.61
N GLY A 505 22.20 11.60 -38.23
CA GLY A 505 22.46 11.91 -36.82
C GLY A 505 21.19 12.33 -36.08
N ILE A 506 21.03 11.87 -34.84
CA ILE A 506 20.00 12.35 -33.90
C ILE A 506 20.60 13.29 -32.86
N THR A 507 19.82 14.26 -32.40
CA THR A 507 20.20 15.23 -31.36
C THR A 507 19.20 15.17 -30.19
N PRO A 508 19.65 15.01 -28.93
CA PRO A 508 21.02 14.70 -28.52
C PRO A 508 21.48 13.32 -29.03
N SER A 509 22.76 13.00 -28.88
CA SER A 509 23.23 11.62 -29.04
C SER A 509 22.47 10.67 -28.09
N PHE A 510 22.26 9.43 -28.51
CA PHE A 510 21.47 8.47 -27.73
C PHE A 510 21.95 8.33 -26.28
N ALA A 511 21.00 8.44 -25.35
CA ALA A 511 21.16 8.08 -23.94
C ALA A 511 19.87 7.38 -23.49
N ARG A 512 19.99 6.21 -22.84
CA ARG A 512 18.85 5.32 -22.52
C ARG A 512 17.70 5.99 -21.74
N ASP A 513 18.03 7.01 -20.97
CA ASP A 513 17.12 7.75 -20.10
C ASP A 513 16.47 8.97 -20.79
N THR A 514 17.05 9.43 -21.91
CA THR A 514 16.48 10.48 -22.76
C THR A 514 15.41 9.90 -23.69
N GLN A 515 14.22 10.49 -23.66
CA GLN A 515 13.05 10.03 -24.43
C GLN A 515 12.70 10.90 -25.64
N GLU A 516 13.27 12.11 -25.75
CA GLU A 516 13.03 13.00 -26.89
C GLU A 516 14.33 13.28 -27.65
N TYR A 517 14.21 13.23 -28.97
CA TYR A 517 15.28 13.43 -29.94
C TYR A 517 14.77 14.22 -31.14
N GLU A 518 15.68 14.78 -31.91
CA GLU A 518 15.40 15.43 -33.18
C GLU A 518 16.30 14.85 -34.29
N VAL A 519 15.79 14.79 -35.51
CA VAL A 519 16.56 14.49 -36.73
C VAL A 519 16.30 15.59 -37.75
N SER A 520 17.36 16.06 -38.42
CA SER A 520 17.24 16.98 -39.56
C SER A 520 17.50 16.23 -40.85
N VAL A 521 16.60 16.35 -41.82
CA VAL A 521 16.65 15.63 -43.10
C VAL A 521 16.28 16.52 -44.28
N ASN A 522 16.76 16.16 -45.47
CA ASN A 522 16.37 16.84 -46.69
C ASN A 522 14.86 16.72 -46.94
N SER A 523 14.26 17.78 -47.48
CA SER A 523 12.88 17.82 -47.94
C SER A 523 12.52 16.74 -48.96
N SER A 524 13.50 16.14 -49.64
CA SER A 524 13.34 15.02 -50.57
C SER A 524 13.22 13.64 -49.90
N ALA A 525 13.58 13.49 -48.61
CA ALA A 525 13.64 12.19 -47.95
C ALA A 525 12.27 11.49 -47.85
N ALA A 526 12.16 10.28 -48.39
CA ALA A 526 10.89 9.53 -48.47
C ALA A 526 10.62 8.62 -47.27
N SER A 527 11.66 8.01 -46.69
CA SER A 527 11.58 7.18 -45.47
C SER A 527 12.77 7.43 -44.53
N LEU A 528 12.65 6.95 -43.30
CA LEU A 528 13.73 6.86 -42.32
C LEU A 528 13.79 5.43 -41.77
N LYS A 529 14.98 4.84 -41.77
CA LYS A 529 15.22 3.53 -41.16
C LYS A 529 15.57 3.71 -39.69
N VAL A 530 14.55 3.65 -38.84
CA VAL A 530 14.67 3.81 -37.38
C VAL A 530 15.17 2.51 -36.78
N CYS A 531 16.33 2.53 -36.15
CA CYS A 531 16.98 1.38 -35.52
C CYS A 531 16.84 1.47 -33.99
N ALA A 532 16.48 0.37 -33.35
CA ALA A 532 16.30 0.29 -31.89
C ALA A 532 16.66 -1.11 -31.39
N ALA A 533 17.34 -1.17 -30.24
CA ALA A 533 17.70 -2.41 -29.55
C ALA A 533 17.42 -2.28 -28.04
N ALA A 534 16.66 -3.20 -27.45
CA ALA A 534 16.33 -3.19 -26.03
C ALA A 534 17.52 -3.63 -25.15
N ILE A 535 17.59 -3.16 -23.91
CA ILE A 535 18.54 -3.71 -22.92
C ILE A 535 18.16 -5.17 -22.63
N ASP A 536 16.88 -5.40 -22.35
CA ASP A 536 16.33 -6.72 -22.02
C ASP A 536 15.78 -7.43 -23.25
N SER A 537 16.13 -8.71 -23.41
CA SER A 537 15.68 -9.53 -24.56
C SER A 537 14.20 -9.96 -24.46
N SER A 538 13.58 -9.84 -23.29
CA SER A 538 12.14 -10.08 -23.09
C SER A 538 11.27 -8.90 -23.52
N ALA A 539 11.85 -7.71 -23.70
CA ALA A 539 11.12 -6.51 -24.08
C ALA A 539 10.79 -6.47 -25.58
N ALA A 540 9.54 -6.13 -25.90
CA ALA A 540 9.07 -5.95 -27.27
C ALA A 540 9.28 -4.50 -27.75
N ILE A 541 9.69 -4.32 -29.00
CA ILE A 541 9.86 -3.01 -29.64
C ILE A 541 8.82 -2.85 -30.76
N ALA A 542 8.13 -1.72 -30.77
CA ALA A 542 7.19 -1.32 -31.83
C ALA A 542 7.52 0.09 -32.36
N GLY A 543 7.29 0.35 -33.65
CA GLY A 543 7.53 1.66 -34.29
C GLY A 543 8.94 1.88 -34.86
N ALA A 544 9.86 0.92 -34.70
CA ALA A 544 11.14 0.88 -35.41
C ALA A 544 11.01 0.17 -36.77
N GLY A 545 12.01 0.32 -37.64
CA GLY A 545 12.04 -0.21 -39.01
C GLY A 545 12.10 0.90 -40.08
N GLU A 546 11.75 0.57 -41.32
CA GLU A 546 11.56 1.55 -42.40
C GLU A 546 10.24 2.31 -42.21
N ILE A 547 10.34 3.62 -41.95
CA ILE A 547 9.20 4.48 -41.65
C ILE A 547 9.04 5.51 -42.77
N PRO A 548 7.96 5.44 -43.58
CA PRO A 548 7.64 6.51 -44.53
C PRO A 548 7.40 7.84 -43.83
N ILE A 549 7.95 8.92 -44.41
CA ILE A 549 7.83 10.31 -43.94
C ILE A 549 7.34 11.26 -45.03
N SER A 550 6.99 10.74 -46.20
CA SER A 550 6.38 11.47 -47.33
C SER A 550 4.93 11.89 -47.10
N ASP A 551 4.32 11.45 -46.00
CA ASP A 551 2.98 11.81 -45.50
C ASP A 551 2.95 13.15 -44.75
N GLY A 552 4.07 13.86 -44.65
CA GLY A 552 4.20 15.11 -43.89
C GLY A 552 4.40 14.91 -42.38
N ARG A 553 4.72 13.69 -41.96
CA ARG A 553 4.95 13.31 -40.56
C ARG A 553 6.08 14.12 -39.91
N SER A 554 5.76 14.74 -38.79
CA SER A 554 6.66 15.55 -37.97
C SER A 554 7.33 14.80 -36.82
N SER A 555 6.95 13.55 -36.55
CA SER A 555 7.59 12.72 -35.52
C SER A 555 7.41 11.21 -35.74
N VAL A 556 8.35 10.42 -35.21
CA VAL A 556 8.24 8.96 -35.07
C VAL A 556 8.38 8.61 -33.59
N SER A 557 7.51 7.73 -33.09
CA SER A 557 7.58 7.20 -31.73
C SER A 557 7.86 5.71 -31.76
N VAL A 558 8.89 5.28 -31.03
CA VAL A 558 9.24 3.89 -30.78
C VAL A 558 8.85 3.52 -29.36
N GLN A 559 7.98 2.53 -29.22
CA GLN A 559 7.54 2.01 -27.94
C GLN A 559 8.35 0.76 -27.57
N VAL A 560 8.80 0.71 -26.33
CA VAL A 560 9.44 -0.46 -25.73
C VAL A 560 8.55 -0.93 -24.58
N THR A 561 8.03 -2.15 -24.70
CA THR A 561 7.16 -2.79 -23.71
C THR A 561 7.97 -3.87 -23.02
N ALA A 562 8.26 -3.70 -21.73
CA ALA A 562 8.92 -4.72 -20.92
C ALA A 562 8.02 -5.96 -20.73
N GLU A 563 8.60 -7.08 -20.30
CA GLU A 563 7.88 -8.33 -20.02
C GLU A 563 6.69 -8.12 -19.07
N ASN A 564 6.87 -7.28 -18.04
CA ASN A 564 5.81 -6.95 -17.09
C ASN A 564 4.73 -5.98 -17.63
N GLY A 565 4.83 -5.56 -18.88
CA GLY A 565 3.91 -4.63 -19.54
C GLY A 565 4.21 -3.14 -19.32
N ALA A 566 5.28 -2.78 -18.59
CA ALA A 566 5.68 -1.38 -18.45
C ALA A 566 6.18 -0.82 -19.80
N VAL A 567 5.55 0.25 -20.30
CA VAL A 567 5.87 0.86 -21.60
C VAL A 567 6.71 2.12 -21.43
N ARG A 568 7.79 2.24 -22.21
CA ARG A 568 8.54 3.49 -22.42
C ARG A 568 8.43 3.88 -23.89
N THR A 569 8.21 5.18 -24.16
CA THR A 569 8.22 5.72 -25.51
C THR A 569 9.45 6.58 -25.72
N TYR A 570 10.12 6.39 -26.85
CA TYR A 570 11.18 7.25 -27.38
C TYR A 570 10.65 7.94 -28.64
N THR A 571 10.78 9.26 -28.74
CA THR A 571 10.21 10.05 -29.84
C THR A 571 11.32 10.81 -30.56
N ILE A 572 11.37 10.69 -31.89
CA ILE A 572 12.22 11.49 -32.77
C ILE A 572 11.32 12.50 -33.49
N LYS A 573 11.52 13.79 -33.24
CA LYS A 573 10.93 14.90 -34.02
C LYS A 573 11.70 15.04 -35.33
N ILE A 574 10.99 15.25 -36.44
CA ILE A 574 11.58 15.31 -37.79
C ILE A 574 11.53 16.76 -38.29
N ASN A 575 12.72 17.35 -38.44
CA ASN A 575 12.91 18.68 -39.02
C ASN A 575 13.27 18.50 -40.51
N ARG A 576 12.39 18.92 -41.43
CA ARG A 576 12.59 18.83 -42.88
C ARG A 576 13.01 20.19 -43.45
N SER A 577 14.07 20.23 -44.25
CA SER A 577 14.52 21.45 -44.96
C SER A 577 15.03 21.13 -46.37
N ALA A 578 14.91 22.06 -47.31
CA ALA A 578 15.48 21.91 -48.66
C ALA A 578 17.01 21.75 -48.64
N ASP A 579 17.67 22.41 -47.68
CA ASP A 579 19.11 22.30 -47.41
C ASP A 579 19.43 21.28 -46.30
N GLY A 580 18.46 20.42 -45.96
CA GLY A 580 18.62 19.40 -44.92
C GLY A 580 19.58 18.29 -45.35
N PRO A 581 20.22 17.58 -44.39
CA PRO A 581 21.12 16.47 -44.69
C PRO A 581 20.49 15.40 -45.59
N GLU A 582 21.27 14.88 -46.54
CA GLU A 582 20.93 13.67 -47.29
C GLU A 582 21.43 12.41 -46.54
N TYR A 583 20.92 11.25 -46.94
CA TYR A 583 21.29 9.96 -46.34
C TYR A 583 22.80 9.68 -46.52
N ASN A 584 23.50 9.43 -45.42
CA ASN A 584 24.92 9.09 -45.43
C ASN A 584 25.17 7.73 -44.76
N SER A 585 25.41 6.69 -45.55
CA SER A 585 25.62 5.32 -45.07
C SER A 585 26.74 5.14 -44.05
N ALA A 586 27.68 6.09 -43.92
CA ALA A 586 28.69 6.08 -42.87
C ALA A 586 28.14 6.40 -41.46
N ILE A 587 26.97 7.03 -41.37
CA ILE A 587 26.29 7.32 -40.10
C ILE A 587 25.47 6.08 -39.72
N GLN A 588 26.00 5.31 -38.78
CA GLN A 588 25.36 4.11 -38.25
C GLN A 588 25.05 4.31 -36.75
N PRO A 589 23.81 4.09 -36.31
CA PRO A 589 23.46 4.20 -34.89
C PRO A 589 24.08 3.05 -34.08
N ASP A 590 24.71 3.37 -32.94
CA ASP A 590 25.30 2.36 -32.06
C ASP A 590 24.20 1.53 -31.37
N MET A 591 24.20 0.23 -31.67
CA MET A 591 23.25 -0.75 -31.14
C MET A 591 23.70 -1.42 -29.83
N ASN A 592 24.87 -1.05 -29.30
CA ASN A 592 25.47 -1.54 -28.05
C ASN A 592 26.01 -0.41 -27.16
N ALA A 593 25.45 0.81 -27.28
CA ALA A 593 25.77 1.98 -26.46
C ALA A 593 25.33 1.84 -24.98
N ALA A 594 25.92 0.87 -24.28
CA ALA A 594 25.66 0.60 -22.88
C ALA A 594 26.36 1.63 -21.97
N ALA A 595 25.57 2.62 -21.54
CA ALA A 595 25.85 3.60 -20.49
C ALA A 595 26.94 4.66 -20.78
N SER A 596 26.48 5.87 -21.11
CA SER A 596 26.98 7.07 -20.44
C SER A 596 25.93 7.56 -19.43
N VAL A 597 26.30 7.60 -18.16
CA VAL A 597 25.47 8.19 -17.10
C VAL A 597 25.56 9.71 -17.17
N SER A 598 24.50 10.36 -17.64
CA SER A 598 24.30 11.79 -17.38
C SER A 598 23.67 11.95 -15.99
N SER A 599 24.46 11.74 -14.93
CA SER A 599 24.07 12.18 -13.59
C SER A 599 24.01 13.70 -13.58
N SER A 600 22.80 14.24 -13.61
CA SER A 600 22.55 15.68 -13.49
C SER A 600 22.79 16.13 -12.05
N SER A 601 24.06 16.35 -11.71
CA SER A 601 24.42 17.10 -10.52
C SER A 601 23.83 18.51 -10.64
N LYS A 602 22.85 18.81 -9.78
CA LYS A 602 22.41 20.20 -9.56
C LYS A 602 23.56 20.96 -8.88
N SER A 603 24.41 21.60 -9.66
CA SER A 603 25.28 22.66 -9.15
C SER A 603 24.50 23.97 -9.11
N SER A 604 24.50 24.61 -7.94
CA SER A 604 23.98 25.96 -7.74
C SER A 604 24.90 27.01 -8.40
N SER A 605 24.29 28.10 -8.84
CA SER A 605 24.88 29.26 -9.50
C SER A 605 26.12 29.88 -8.84
N SER A 606 27.10 30.28 -9.66
CA SER A 606 27.80 31.57 -9.53
C SER A 606 28.26 32.07 -10.92
N GLU A 607 28.16 33.38 -11.16
CA GLU A 607 28.55 34.04 -12.42
C GLU A 607 30.07 34.33 -12.47
N GLY A 608 30.67 34.42 -13.67
CA GLY A 608 32.11 34.74 -13.77
C GLY A 608 32.77 34.78 -15.15
N SER A 609 32.44 35.80 -15.96
CA SER A 609 33.29 36.43 -17.01
C SER A 609 33.85 35.64 -18.21
N ALA A 610 33.47 36.16 -19.39
CA ALA A 610 33.95 35.93 -20.77
C ALA A 610 35.45 35.73 -21.06
N THR A 611 35.74 34.98 -22.15
CA THR A 611 36.44 35.50 -23.38
C THR A 611 36.39 34.50 -24.56
N GLY A 612 36.13 34.99 -25.79
CA GLY A 612 36.77 34.53 -27.03
C GLY A 612 36.19 33.32 -27.81
N PRO A 613 36.00 33.41 -29.15
CA PRO A 613 35.52 32.29 -29.98
C PRO A 613 36.66 31.51 -30.67
N GLY A 614 36.41 30.24 -31.03
CA GLY A 614 37.32 29.41 -31.84
C GLY A 614 36.58 28.33 -32.63
N MET A 615 36.79 28.30 -33.95
CA MET A 615 36.22 27.32 -34.89
C MET A 615 37.14 26.10 -35.08
N SER A 616 36.57 25.04 -35.68
CA SER A 616 37.27 23.95 -36.39
C SER A 616 38.02 22.94 -35.50
N SER A 617 38.27 21.69 -35.90
CA SER A 617 37.97 20.95 -37.14
C SER A 617 37.78 19.46 -36.85
N ALA A 618 37.17 18.73 -37.78
CA ALA A 618 37.13 17.26 -37.72
C ALA A 618 38.53 16.61 -37.77
N SER A 619 38.63 15.39 -37.24
CA SER A 619 39.59 14.38 -37.70
C SER A 619 39.05 12.99 -37.41
N TRP A 620 38.88 12.19 -38.46
CA TRP A 620 38.66 10.75 -38.37
C TRP A 620 40.00 10.02 -38.26
N THR A 621 40.04 8.91 -37.53
CA THR A 621 41.09 7.88 -37.70
C THR A 621 40.48 6.50 -37.73
N THR A 622 40.73 5.78 -38.83
CA THR A 622 40.29 4.41 -39.09
C THR A 622 41.46 3.43 -38.98
N LYS A 623 41.16 2.12 -38.98
CA LYS A 623 42.07 0.96 -39.11
C LYS A 623 42.79 0.53 -37.81
N THR A 624 43.06 -0.76 -37.56
CA THR A 624 42.81 -2.01 -38.35
C THR A 624 42.73 -3.25 -37.45
N SER A 625 42.24 -4.36 -38.00
CA SER A 625 42.10 -5.69 -37.37
C SER A 625 43.21 -6.69 -37.70
N SER A 626 43.57 -7.55 -36.74
CA SER A 626 44.25 -8.86 -36.89
C SER A 626 44.08 -9.66 -35.58
N SER A 627 43.43 -10.84 -35.54
CA SER A 627 44.02 -12.20 -35.65
C SER A 627 45.28 -12.42 -34.77
N SER A 628 45.46 -13.48 -33.97
CA SER A 628 44.87 -14.84 -33.96
C SER A 628 45.21 -15.63 -32.67
N GLU A 629 44.46 -16.72 -32.38
CA GLU A 629 44.82 -17.93 -31.58
C GLU A 629 45.26 -17.79 -30.09
N SER A 630 44.62 -18.48 -29.13
CA SER A 630 44.93 -19.83 -28.58
C SER A 630 46.31 -19.95 -27.89
N SER A 631 46.51 -20.56 -26.70
CA SER A 631 45.69 -21.48 -25.89
C SER A 631 46.21 -21.61 -24.42
N SER A 632 45.37 -22.14 -23.52
CA SER A 632 45.68 -22.84 -22.24
C SER A 632 46.91 -22.47 -21.35
N SER A 633 46.68 -22.13 -20.06
CA SER A 633 46.75 -23.12 -18.94
C SER A 633 46.89 -22.51 -17.50
N LYS A 634 46.00 -22.97 -16.61
CA LYS A 634 46.19 -23.43 -15.21
C LYS A 634 47.24 -22.81 -14.24
N THR A 635 46.75 -22.37 -13.07
CA THR A 635 47.38 -22.43 -11.70
C THR A 635 48.63 -21.55 -11.46
N THR A 636 48.81 -20.76 -10.38
CA THR A 636 48.50 -21.03 -8.95
C THR A 636 48.52 -19.73 -8.13
N SER A 637 47.84 -19.72 -6.99
CA SER A 637 47.82 -18.69 -5.95
C SER A 637 49.10 -18.61 -5.11
N THR A 638 49.33 -17.47 -4.42
CA THR A 638 50.09 -17.19 -3.16
C THR A 638 50.71 -15.77 -3.21
N VAL A 639 51.03 -15.02 -2.14
CA VAL A 639 50.68 -15.01 -0.70
C VAL A 639 50.93 -13.58 -0.15
N SER A 640 50.31 -13.23 0.98
CA SER A 640 50.46 -11.92 1.66
C SER A 640 51.69 -11.82 2.60
N THR A 641 51.76 -10.72 3.39
CA THR A 641 52.70 -10.38 4.49
C THR A 641 54.04 -9.74 4.07
N GLY A 642 54.59 -8.74 4.77
CA GLY A 642 54.09 -7.94 5.92
C GLY A 642 55.20 -7.03 6.50
N GLY A 643 54.91 -6.20 7.52
CA GLY A 643 55.95 -5.66 8.42
C GLY A 643 56.00 -4.14 8.71
N SER A 644 55.58 -3.77 9.93
CA SER A 644 56.18 -2.80 10.89
C SER A 644 56.78 -1.43 10.47
N GLY A 645 56.43 -0.37 11.21
CA GLY A 645 57.24 0.86 11.31
C GLY A 645 56.65 1.93 12.26
N THR A 646 57.39 2.32 13.31
CA THR A 646 56.99 3.29 14.36
C THR A 646 57.38 4.74 14.06
N ALA A 647 56.63 5.74 14.59
CA ALA A 647 57.11 6.73 15.59
C ALA A 647 56.54 8.18 15.52
N ALA A 648 56.36 8.76 16.71
CA ALA A 648 56.59 10.15 17.13
C ALA A 648 55.80 11.37 16.55
N ALA A 649 54.96 11.94 17.44
CA ALA A 649 54.98 13.33 17.96
C ALA A 649 55.19 14.57 17.04
N GLY A 650 54.36 15.61 17.24
CA GLY A 650 54.58 16.96 16.70
C GLY A 650 53.50 17.98 17.09
N SER A 651 53.70 18.70 18.20
CA SER A 651 52.78 19.72 18.74
C SER A 651 53.29 21.16 18.55
N SER A 652 52.43 22.09 18.09
CA SER A 652 52.55 23.57 18.26
C SER A 652 51.36 24.26 17.54
N SER A 653 50.42 24.91 18.22
CA SER A 653 50.42 26.27 18.82
C SER A 653 50.27 27.42 17.80
N GLY A 654 49.27 28.32 18.02
CA GLY A 654 48.97 29.51 17.18
C GLY A 654 49.92 30.71 17.41
N PRO A 655 49.49 31.99 17.56
CA PRO A 655 48.10 32.53 17.64
C PRO A 655 47.85 33.90 16.92
N GLY A 656 46.65 34.48 17.12
CA GLY A 656 46.37 35.94 17.01
C GLY A 656 46.16 36.53 15.60
N THR A 657 45.62 37.74 15.40
CA THR A 657 44.94 38.76 16.25
C THR A 657 44.40 39.87 15.31
N GLY A 658 43.34 40.61 15.66
CA GLY A 658 43.02 41.89 14.98
C GLY A 658 41.55 42.36 15.04
N SER A 659 41.31 43.53 15.64
CA SER A 659 39.98 44.17 15.76
C SER A 659 39.86 45.44 14.88
N SER A 660 38.69 46.10 14.97
CA SER A 660 38.40 47.51 14.61
C SER A 660 38.08 47.86 13.14
N THR A 661 37.25 48.88 12.82
CA THR A 661 36.26 49.67 13.61
C THR A 661 35.44 50.56 12.65
N THR A 662 34.12 50.69 12.89
CA THR A 662 33.16 51.80 12.54
C THR A 662 33.11 52.41 11.11
N ILE A 663 31.88 52.64 10.60
CA ILE A 663 31.27 53.96 10.23
C ILE A 663 29.78 53.75 9.84
N ARG A 664 28.90 54.60 10.39
CA ARG A 664 27.49 54.91 9.99
C ARG A 664 27.51 56.37 9.47
N PRO A 665 26.53 56.93 8.69
CA PRO A 665 25.11 57.01 9.12
C PRO A 665 24.00 57.28 8.04
N ILE A 666 22.74 57.48 8.53
CA ILE A 666 21.52 58.10 7.91
C ILE A 666 20.97 57.43 6.62
N GLY A 667 19.69 57.02 6.47
CA GLY A 667 18.46 57.00 7.29
C GLY A 667 17.46 55.96 6.67
N GLU A 668 16.13 55.98 6.82
CA GLU A 668 15.21 56.74 7.68
C GLU A 668 13.80 56.03 7.81
N THR A 669 12.80 56.72 8.35
CA THR A 669 11.31 56.50 8.50
C THR A 669 10.57 55.50 7.57
N ALA A 670 9.47 54.80 7.98
CA ALA A 670 8.69 54.80 9.24
C ALA A 670 7.86 53.51 9.49
N ALA A 671 7.51 53.29 10.78
CA ALA A 671 6.28 52.79 11.45
C ALA A 671 5.14 52.10 10.63
N SER A 672 4.28 51.22 11.16
CA SER A 672 3.90 50.75 12.52
C SER A 672 3.22 49.36 12.41
N GLY A 673 3.00 48.53 13.45
CA GLY A 673 3.23 48.62 14.89
C GLY A 673 2.77 47.31 15.57
N SER A 674 3.21 47.07 16.82
CA SER A 674 2.85 45.89 17.64
C SER A 674 1.72 46.23 18.63
N PRO A 675 1.08 45.23 19.27
CA PRO A 675 1.37 45.14 20.70
C PRO A 675 1.71 43.74 21.23
N THR A 676 2.73 43.77 22.07
CA THR A 676 3.23 42.81 23.06
C THR A 676 2.22 41.96 23.84
N GLY A 677 2.63 40.72 24.13
CA GLY A 677 2.16 39.91 25.26
C GLY A 677 3.19 38.85 25.63
N THR A 678 4.05 39.11 26.61
CA THR A 678 5.14 38.20 27.03
C THR A 678 4.66 37.12 28.00
N ASN A 679 5.17 35.89 27.86
CA ASN A 679 5.65 35.14 29.02
C ASN A 679 6.66 34.03 28.66
N SER A 680 7.51 33.72 29.62
CA SER A 680 8.73 32.90 29.50
C SER A 680 8.47 31.40 29.30
N VAL A 681 9.25 30.76 28.41
CA VAL A 681 9.38 29.30 28.34
C VAL A 681 10.76 28.88 28.82
N THR A 682 10.80 27.96 29.79
CA THR A 682 12.01 27.33 30.31
C THR A 682 12.56 26.28 29.35
N LYS A 683 13.89 26.23 29.22
CA LYS A 683 14.60 25.39 28.25
C LYS A 683 14.70 23.93 28.74
N GLY A 684 13.88 23.04 28.17
CA GLY A 684 14.06 21.58 28.27
C GLY A 684 15.22 21.07 27.40
N PRO A 685 15.85 19.92 27.75
CA PRO A 685 17.11 19.52 27.12
C PRO A 685 16.94 18.63 25.88
N GLY A 686 17.85 18.83 24.92
CA GLY A 686 18.45 17.76 24.10
C GLY A 686 17.58 17.11 23.02
N GLU A 687 17.78 17.53 21.77
CA GLU A 687 17.41 16.73 20.60
C GLU A 687 18.20 15.40 20.63
N GLY A 688 17.49 14.28 20.78
CA GLY A 688 18.04 12.94 20.62
C GLY A 688 17.78 12.41 19.22
N GLU A 689 18.81 11.89 18.56
CA GLU A 689 18.73 11.29 17.23
C GLU A 689 17.63 10.21 17.17
N THR A 690 16.76 10.29 16.16
CA THR A 690 15.82 9.21 15.82
C THR A 690 16.60 7.99 15.32
N LYS A 691 16.84 7.02 16.21
CA LYS A 691 17.47 5.73 15.85
C LYS A 691 16.42 4.68 15.51
N GLU A 692 16.72 3.94 14.45
CA GLU A 692 15.81 2.98 13.82
C GLU A 692 15.33 1.90 14.80
N ILE A 693 14.02 1.70 14.87
CA ILE A 693 13.41 0.61 15.62
C ILE A 693 13.25 -0.57 14.66
N THR A 694 13.92 -1.68 14.94
CA THR A 694 13.92 -2.85 14.04
C THR A 694 13.66 -4.16 14.77
N GLY A 695 12.46 -4.73 14.58
CA GLY A 695 12.25 -6.17 14.78
C GLY A 695 10.86 -6.55 15.25
N TYR A 696 10.00 -7.01 14.32
CA TYR A 696 8.83 -7.83 14.64
C TYR A 696 8.57 -8.89 13.55
N HIS A 697 8.35 -10.13 13.99
CA HIS A 697 7.67 -11.23 13.30
C HIS A 697 6.62 -11.74 14.31
N ALA A 698 5.43 -12.23 13.97
CA ALA A 698 4.87 -12.63 12.68
C ALA A 698 3.33 -12.50 12.65
N TRP A 699 2.72 -12.62 11.48
CA TRP A 699 1.81 -13.75 11.23
C TRP A 699 1.95 -14.22 9.79
N GLN A 700 2.08 -15.54 9.60
CA GLN A 700 1.92 -16.16 8.29
C GLN A 700 0.42 -16.27 8.00
N VAL A 701 -0.11 -15.32 7.22
CA VAL A 701 -1.16 -15.68 6.25
C VAL A 701 -0.42 -16.23 5.03
N GLU A 702 -1.00 -17.15 4.27
CA GLU A 702 -0.42 -17.63 3.00
C GLU A 702 -0.28 -16.44 2.01
N GLY A 703 0.92 -15.85 1.98
CA GLY A 703 1.24 -14.60 1.30
C GLY A 703 2.48 -13.94 1.92
N PRO A 704 3.17 -13.04 1.20
CA PRO A 704 4.39 -12.41 1.71
C PRO A 704 4.11 -11.59 2.97
N GLY A 705 4.99 -11.72 3.97
CA GLY A 705 4.76 -11.26 5.34
C GLY A 705 4.54 -9.75 5.48
N LEU A 706 4.08 -9.33 6.66
CA LEU A 706 3.92 -7.90 6.95
C LEU A 706 5.27 -7.27 7.35
N GLY A 707 5.66 -6.21 6.65
CA GLY A 707 6.91 -5.48 6.89
C GLY A 707 6.91 -4.68 8.19
N LYS A 708 8.06 -4.08 8.54
CA LYS A 708 8.22 -3.39 9.84
C LYS A 708 7.10 -2.39 10.13
N ARG A 709 6.59 -2.51 11.35
CA ARG A 709 5.87 -1.46 12.04
C ARG A 709 6.91 -0.44 12.56
N ASN A 710 6.69 0.86 12.33
CA ASN A 710 7.60 1.93 12.75
C ASN A 710 7.25 2.46 14.15
#